data_AF-A0A812SJH6-F1
#
_entry.id   AF-A0A812SJH6-F1
#
_cell.length_a   1.000
_cell.length_b   1.000
_cell.length_c   1.000
_cell.angle_alpha   90.00
_cell.angle_beta   90.00
_cell.angle_gamma   90.00
#
_symmetry.space_group_name_H-M   'P 1'
#
loop_
_entity.id
_entity.type
_entity.pdbx_description
1 polymer ?
#
loop_
_entity_poly.entity_id
_entity_poly.type
_entity_poly.pdbx_seq_one_letter_code
_entity_poly.pdbx_strand_id
1 'polypeptide(L)'
;MVRVAAASRKKKPRLLSLLAVSWACLQTAQPLWALVGPIVRCSSRSSSSTSSSISTGPHRQLRPLRVSPRRALQEASEPSESEDDEDKEQAASAQTADPVEDAPKDEQLQKTALKNEDLDQRVRRLAIGEMETAQQAVKTLTAAVQTLTALWLEERQAGPSDEANALKKELEEAKKELEEAKKELRDAEQKYERPGFLVLFGTRTLPSTGVPARRVQAGSTLLKDFVGELPDLDQRFLDGRINNKEDRSFLERETVVDQVLAEMNKTTETKGLYKPRLVALWSPRGTGKTSLVRHLAQSKQYADSRRCGRLLVFDALELEQHLSTDADTLVSAIIIWHLLQIFHDYTVEVAPGQNVVFERRDFGPVLQLLEQSRSTPTPSGDSVLSWIASCCKSKRDVFEQWLSITEQTLAAPKDCPRLFFLDQAELLASESKGRSSQGGQKSTLTDIFSRLPQQMACFCTGTLNLIKDRPAKQYTKLVVCGLAALAPLSRDAADLAMKHWNGTQYEENVLNQIVLFSGGVPRLLRYASETSGVLRSTAQAALNEMSWCLEESYGSAGRFFSDPDIASSLVLCSAVRWPTADTGLYSTVPGTSTAWSEIFNAGAAFPANNSVLVPRVWWCSDKVVRQQLEDALKALNICLDRLLPDSLQLVSQNSQGSLARGKPWEELVAHSLAARFRLYCMQRKCTGNNTWAPFLEIYPTDNAHLQMVLEPFEVCWRNGVSYPQSEASVSDAAGHAIMCNVPFRNAHHDLLIPVKRVKCGTCEYIAAQCRYGVKKTAKDLNDTCQDKARKPKKNETRDTLPDMPNVLLQICPETEGAQPFEAGTSWAKRQGEYRYSLMSCKSILAQLDVLRLL
;
A
#
# COMPACT_ATOMS: atom_id res chain seq x y z
N MET A 1 9.38 -18.36 -61.18
CA MET A 1 8.39 -19.37 -60.74
C MET A 1 8.03 -20.43 -61.79
N VAL A 2 7.97 -20.14 -63.10
CA VAL A 2 7.45 -21.08 -64.14
C VAL A 2 8.09 -22.50 -64.14
N ARG A 3 9.33 -22.68 -63.66
CA ARG A 3 9.98 -24.01 -63.59
C ARG A 3 9.68 -24.86 -62.33
N VAL A 4 8.90 -24.37 -61.36
CA VAL A 4 8.55 -25.13 -60.14
C VAL A 4 7.23 -25.92 -60.29
N ALA A 5 6.37 -25.53 -61.24
CA ALA A 5 5.00 -26.07 -61.38
C ALA A 5 4.90 -27.54 -61.85
N ALA A 6 6.01 -28.19 -62.19
CA ALA A 6 6.02 -29.54 -62.78
C ALA A 6 6.12 -30.70 -61.75
N ALA A 7 6.56 -30.43 -60.52
CA ALA A 7 7.11 -31.47 -59.64
C ALA A 7 6.43 -31.62 -58.25
N SER A 8 5.10 -31.41 -58.15
CA SER A 8 4.36 -31.80 -56.93
C SER A 8 2.89 -32.20 -57.17
N ARG A 9 2.64 -33.09 -58.14
CA ARG A 9 1.32 -33.74 -58.30
C ARG A 9 1.17 -34.94 -57.34
N LYS A 10 1.22 -34.73 -56.01
CA LYS A 10 0.68 -35.60 -54.92
C LYS A 10 1.15 -35.17 -53.50
N LYS A 11 0.49 -34.18 -52.87
CA LYS A 11 0.24 -34.09 -51.40
C LYS A 11 -0.62 -32.85 -51.05
N LYS A 12 -1.52 -33.02 -50.07
CA LYS A 12 -2.35 -32.04 -49.31
C LYS A 12 -2.60 -30.63 -49.92
N PRO A 13 -3.85 -30.28 -50.33
CA PRO A 13 -4.16 -28.95 -50.92
C PRO A 13 -4.08 -27.75 -49.95
N ARG A 14 -4.00 -27.98 -48.63
CA ARG A 14 -3.99 -26.91 -47.60
C ARG A 14 -2.80 -25.94 -47.70
N LEU A 15 -1.68 -26.35 -48.33
CA LEU A 15 -0.49 -25.50 -48.44
C LEU A 15 -0.68 -24.34 -49.44
N LEU A 16 -1.38 -24.60 -50.56
CA LEU A 16 -1.65 -23.60 -51.59
C LEU A 16 -2.64 -22.53 -51.13
N SER A 17 -3.62 -22.89 -50.30
CA SER A 17 -4.55 -21.92 -49.69
C SER A 17 -3.86 -20.96 -48.72
N LEU A 18 -2.83 -21.40 -47.99
CA LEU A 18 -2.04 -20.53 -47.11
C LEU A 18 -1.21 -19.52 -47.91
N LEU A 19 -0.48 -20.00 -48.94
CA LEU A 19 0.31 -19.14 -49.81
C LEU A 19 -0.53 -18.08 -50.56
N ALA A 20 -1.76 -18.42 -50.95
CA ALA A 20 -2.68 -17.47 -51.57
C ALA A 20 -3.13 -16.34 -50.62
N VAL A 21 -3.37 -16.64 -49.34
CA VAL A 21 -3.72 -15.64 -48.32
C VAL A 21 -2.54 -14.72 -48.02
N SER A 22 -1.34 -15.26 -47.81
CA SER A 22 -0.14 -14.44 -47.57
C SER A 22 0.20 -13.52 -48.74
N TRP A 23 -0.04 -13.95 -49.98
CA TRP A 23 0.17 -13.10 -51.17
C TRP A 23 -0.85 -11.96 -51.27
N ALA A 24 -2.12 -12.21 -50.92
CA ALA A 24 -3.16 -11.18 -50.94
C ALA A 24 -2.87 -10.03 -49.95
N CYS A 25 -2.40 -10.35 -48.75
CA CYS A 25 -2.03 -9.35 -47.74
C CYS A 25 -0.84 -8.45 -48.16
N LEU A 26 0.03 -8.94 -49.06
CA LEU A 26 1.20 -8.18 -49.52
C LEU A 26 0.86 -7.07 -50.54
N GLN A 27 -0.29 -7.15 -51.22
CA GLN A 27 -0.67 -6.16 -52.25
C GLN A 27 -1.38 -4.93 -51.70
N THR A 28 -1.88 -4.96 -50.46
CA THR A 28 -2.58 -3.82 -49.83
C THR A 28 -1.66 -2.81 -49.15
N ALA A 29 -0.34 -3.03 -49.14
CA ALA A 29 0.63 -2.21 -48.40
C ALA A 29 1.62 -1.48 -49.34
N GLN A 30 1.16 -0.44 -50.03
CA GLN A 30 2.03 0.53 -50.72
C GLN A 30 1.58 1.98 -50.48
N PRO A 31 2.37 2.83 -49.79
CA PRO A 31 2.09 4.26 -49.68
C PRO A 31 2.63 5.05 -50.88
N LEU A 32 1.81 5.96 -51.41
CA LEU A 32 2.22 6.97 -52.40
C LEU A 32 3.16 8.00 -51.77
N TRP A 33 4.34 8.20 -52.37
CA TRP A 33 5.25 9.30 -52.04
C TRP A 33 5.68 10.04 -53.31
N ALA A 34 5.01 11.15 -53.61
CA ALA A 34 5.44 12.11 -54.63
C ALA A 34 4.83 13.49 -54.38
N LEU A 35 5.64 14.46 -53.93
CA LEU A 35 5.70 15.87 -54.38
C LEU A 35 6.64 16.71 -53.48
N VAL A 36 7.84 16.98 -54.01
CA VAL A 36 8.68 18.21 -53.82
C VAL A 36 9.20 18.60 -52.41
N GLY A 37 10.51 18.90 -52.33
CA GLY A 37 11.21 19.52 -51.19
C GLY A 37 11.47 21.03 -51.40
N PRO A 38 12.68 21.61 -51.15
CA PRO A 38 13.90 21.00 -50.62
C PRO A 38 14.67 21.80 -49.53
N ILE A 39 15.46 21.07 -48.73
CA ILE A 39 16.86 21.37 -48.29
C ILE A 39 17.22 22.80 -47.81
N VAL A 40 17.68 22.88 -46.55
CA VAL A 40 18.97 23.52 -46.20
C VAL A 40 19.79 22.56 -45.33
N ARG A 41 21.11 22.52 -45.50
CA ARG A 41 22.10 21.77 -44.68
C ARG A 41 23.19 22.72 -44.19
N CYS A 42 23.76 22.43 -43.01
CA CYS A 42 25.21 22.38 -42.69
C CYS A 42 25.36 22.22 -41.15
N SER A 43 25.90 21.12 -40.62
CA SER A 43 27.34 20.77 -40.44
C SER A 43 27.97 21.44 -39.20
N SER A 44 28.83 20.80 -38.37
CA SER A 44 29.64 19.59 -38.58
C SER A 44 29.96 18.81 -37.28
N ARG A 45 30.16 17.50 -37.44
CA ARG A 45 31.26 16.62 -36.94
C ARG A 45 32.28 17.12 -35.88
N SER A 46 32.96 16.26 -35.11
CA SER A 46 32.80 14.82 -34.73
C SER A 46 33.96 14.37 -33.82
N SER A 47 33.91 13.12 -33.31
CA SER A 47 35.07 12.26 -32.90
C SER A 47 35.92 12.73 -31.70
N SER A 48 36.69 11.89 -30.98
CA SER A 48 36.68 10.44 -30.64
C SER A 48 37.83 10.20 -29.60
N SER A 49 38.27 9.04 -29.10
CA SER A 49 37.92 7.59 -29.18
C SER A 49 38.74 6.84 -28.09
N THR A 50 38.30 5.64 -27.67
CA THR A 50 39.15 4.52 -27.10
C THR A 50 39.94 4.77 -25.79
N SER A 51 40.38 3.78 -24.99
CA SER A 51 39.95 2.39 -24.69
C SER A 51 40.78 1.83 -23.50
N SER A 52 40.33 0.74 -22.86
CA SER A 52 41.11 -0.41 -22.28
C SER A 52 42.45 -0.23 -21.53
N SER A 53 42.86 -1.01 -20.51
CA SER A 53 42.27 -2.02 -19.61
C SER A 53 43.40 -2.71 -18.80
N ILE A 54 43.15 -3.27 -17.58
CA ILE A 54 43.96 -4.33 -16.90
C ILE A 54 45.39 -3.91 -16.43
N SER A 55 46.07 -4.47 -15.41
CA SER A 55 45.74 -4.91 -14.03
C SER A 55 47.09 -5.21 -13.27
N THR A 56 47.03 -5.84 -12.08
CA THR A 56 48.15 -6.35 -11.22
C THR A 56 49.00 -5.33 -10.41
N GLY A 57 49.56 -5.82 -9.29
CA GLY A 57 50.52 -5.15 -8.38
C GLY A 57 51.73 -6.09 -8.12
N PRO A 58 52.35 -6.18 -6.91
CA PRO A 58 52.12 -5.50 -5.63
C PRO A 58 53.43 -4.98 -4.94
N HIS A 59 53.45 -4.82 -3.60
CA HIS A 59 54.65 -4.64 -2.70
C HIS A 59 55.41 -3.29 -2.75
N ARG A 60 56.09 -2.77 -1.70
CA ARG A 60 56.09 -3.00 -0.22
C ARG A 60 56.81 -1.82 0.50
N GLN A 61 56.41 -1.44 1.73
CA GLN A 61 57.16 -0.68 2.77
C GLN A 61 57.78 0.70 2.38
N LEU A 62 57.63 1.79 3.16
CA LEU A 62 58.24 2.02 4.49
C LEU A 62 57.54 3.12 5.32
N ARG A 63 57.91 3.22 6.60
CA ARG A 63 57.68 4.33 7.56
C ARG A 63 59.08 4.87 8.00
N PRO A 64 59.25 5.87 8.91
CA PRO A 64 58.29 6.76 9.61
C PRO A 64 58.69 8.28 9.57
N LEU A 65 57.87 9.17 10.16
CA LEU A 65 58.23 9.94 11.38
C LEU A 65 57.08 10.84 11.88
N ARG A 66 57.23 11.38 13.10
CA ARG A 66 56.31 12.32 13.78
C ARG A 66 56.82 13.76 13.68
N VAL A 67 55.93 14.75 13.86
CA VAL A 67 56.07 15.87 14.85
C VAL A 67 54.81 16.77 14.84
N SER A 68 54.57 17.47 15.95
CA SER A 68 53.54 18.52 16.19
C SER A 68 54.00 19.35 17.43
N PRO A 69 53.31 20.41 17.92
CA PRO A 69 52.23 21.27 17.38
C PRO A 69 52.50 22.80 17.61
N ARG A 70 51.44 23.65 17.58
CA ARG A 70 51.26 25.07 18.07
C ARG A 70 51.25 26.20 17.01
N ARG A 71 50.75 27.44 17.24
CA ARG A 71 49.50 27.99 17.88
C ARG A 71 49.58 29.54 18.04
N ALA A 72 48.72 30.32 17.35
CA ALA A 72 48.31 31.73 17.59
C ALA A 72 47.05 32.03 16.71
N LEU A 73 46.05 32.91 16.95
CA LEU A 73 45.91 34.23 17.64
C LEU A 73 46.50 35.42 16.84
N GLN A 74 45.86 36.60 16.66
CA GLN A 74 44.57 37.15 17.15
C GLN A 74 44.13 38.41 16.32
N GLU A 75 42.83 38.78 16.32
CA GLU A 75 42.28 40.18 16.17
C GLU A 75 42.54 41.00 14.86
N ALA A 76 41.81 42.08 14.49
CA ALA A 76 40.58 42.76 14.98
C ALA A 76 39.97 43.73 13.91
N SER A 77 38.79 44.33 14.20
CA SER A 77 38.28 45.67 13.78
C SER A 77 37.21 45.78 12.67
N GLU A 78 36.28 46.72 12.87
CA GLU A 78 35.15 47.16 12.00
C GLU A 78 35.32 48.68 11.64
N PRO A 79 34.27 49.52 11.41
CA PRO A 79 33.53 49.75 10.15
C PRO A 79 33.45 51.24 9.70
N SER A 80 32.71 51.56 8.62
CA SER A 80 32.15 52.90 8.30
C SER A 80 31.03 52.90 7.23
N GLU A 81 30.15 53.91 7.22
CA GLU A 81 28.93 54.10 6.40
C GLU A 81 29.01 55.35 5.46
N SER A 82 28.11 55.53 4.46
CA SER A 82 27.60 56.86 3.94
C SER A 82 26.66 56.83 2.68
N GLU A 83 25.78 57.84 2.53
CA GLU A 83 24.70 58.14 1.52
C GLU A 83 25.11 59.25 0.47
N ASP A 84 24.35 59.82 -0.52
CA ASP A 84 23.32 59.45 -1.55
C ASP A 84 23.45 60.50 -2.74
N ASP A 85 22.54 61.17 -3.51
CA ASP A 85 21.07 61.41 -3.70
C ASP A 85 20.81 62.16 -5.08
N GLU A 86 19.55 62.48 -5.47
CA GLU A 86 19.00 63.20 -6.69
C GLU A 86 19.15 62.52 -8.11
N ASP A 87 18.47 62.92 -9.22
CA ASP A 87 17.05 63.27 -9.55
C ASP A 87 16.92 63.55 -11.10
N LYS A 88 15.71 63.86 -11.62
CA LYS A 88 15.33 64.54 -12.91
C LYS A 88 15.41 63.73 -14.24
N GLU A 89 14.61 63.99 -15.29
CA GLU A 89 13.59 65.06 -15.57
C GLU A 89 12.41 64.58 -16.48
N GLN A 90 11.61 65.50 -17.07
CA GLN A 90 10.24 65.29 -17.63
C GLN A 90 10.08 65.55 -19.15
N ALA A 91 8.98 65.07 -19.77
CA ALA A 91 8.22 65.74 -20.88
C ALA A 91 6.89 65.02 -21.22
N ALA A 92 5.93 65.67 -21.93
CA ALA A 92 4.59 65.14 -22.24
C ALA A 92 3.99 65.60 -23.60
N SER A 93 2.93 64.94 -24.10
CA SER A 93 2.04 65.38 -25.21
C SER A 93 0.68 64.64 -25.23
N ALA A 94 -0.29 65.08 -26.05
CA ALA A 94 -1.69 64.56 -26.09
C ALA A 94 -2.38 64.71 -27.48
N GLN A 95 -3.67 64.32 -27.57
CA GLN A 95 -4.58 64.29 -28.76
C GLN A 95 -4.38 63.04 -29.68
N THR A 96 -5.36 62.44 -30.38
CA THR A 96 -6.82 62.74 -30.59
C THR A 96 -7.61 61.44 -30.89
N ALA A 97 -8.96 61.50 -30.92
CA ALA A 97 -9.87 60.47 -31.47
C ALA A 97 -9.81 60.41 -33.03
N ASP A 98 -10.29 59.40 -33.77
CA ASP A 98 -11.68 58.88 -33.82
C ASP A 98 -11.77 57.39 -34.36
N PRO A 99 -12.92 56.80 -34.77
CA PRO A 99 -13.23 55.38 -34.51
C PRO A 99 -12.71 54.30 -35.50
N VAL A 100 -12.82 53.04 -35.07
CA VAL A 100 -12.61 51.82 -35.87
C VAL A 100 -13.86 50.92 -35.78
N GLU A 101 -14.24 50.27 -36.88
CA GLU A 101 -15.42 49.41 -36.98
C GLU A 101 -15.24 48.05 -36.28
N ASP A 102 -16.28 47.58 -35.58
CA ASP A 102 -16.33 46.22 -35.03
C ASP A 102 -16.79 45.20 -36.08
N ALA A 103 -15.97 44.17 -36.31
CA ALA A 103 -16.30 42.99 -37.11
C ALA A 103 -16.07 41.71 -36.29
N PRO A 104 -16.97 40.71 -36.33
CA PRO A 104 -16.98 39.61 -35.37
C PRO A 104 -15.86 38.59 -35.61
N LYS A 105 -14.80 38.69 -34.80
CA LYS A 105 -13.63 37.79 -34.82
C LYS A 105 -13.97 36.34 -34.45
N ASP A 106 -15.06 36.13 -33.71
CA ASP A 106 -15.47 34.82 -33.19
C ASP A 106 -15.80 33.80 -34.28
N GLU A 107 -16.35 34.22 -35.43
CA GLU A 107 -16.76 33.28 -36.47
C GLU A 107 -15.55 32.64 -37.18
N GLN A 108 -14.43 33.36 -37.32
CA GLN A 108 -13.17 32.79 -37.80
C GLN A 108 -12.51 31.87 -36.77
N LEU A 109 -12.57 32.24 -35.48
CA LEU A 109 -12.05 31.40 -34.39
C LEU A 109 -12.81 30.06 -34.32
N GLN A 110 -14.14 30.08 -34.38
CA GLN A 110 -14.98 28.87 -34.40
C GLN A 110 -14.71 28.00 -35.64
N LYS A 111 -14.64 28.60 -36.84
CA LYS A 111 -14.33 27.86 -38.09
C LYS A 111 -12.91 27.27 -38.11
N THR A 112 -11.98 27.83 -37.33
CA THR A 112 -10.62 27.30 -37.17
C THR A 112 -10.59 26.16 -36.14
N ALA A 113 -11.29 26.31 -35.01
CA ALA A 113 -11.44 25.25 -34.00
C ALA A 113 -12.06 23.97 -34.58
N LEU A 114 -13.18 24.09 -35.30
CA LEU A 114 -13.86 22.95 -35.96
C LEU A 114 -12.96 22.20 -36.97
N LYS A 115 -12.06 22.90 -37.67
CA LYS A 115 -11.09 22.26 -38.58
C LYS A 115 -9.99 21.50 -37.84
N ASN A 116 -9.55 22.01 -36.70
CA ASN A 116 -8.55 21.34 -35.87
C ASN A 116 -9.11 20.07 -35.22
N GLU A 117 -10.41 20.06 -34.88
CA GLU A 117 -11.08 18.91 -34.25
C GLU A 117 -11.28 17.72 -35.23
N ASP A 118 -11.69 17.95 -36.49
CA ASP A 118 -11.71 16.88 -37.51
C ASP A 118 -10.30 16.37 -37.84
N LEU A 119 -9.28 17.25 -37.81
CA LEU A 119 -7.90 16.84 -38.04
C LEU A 119 -7.37 15.93 -36.91
N ASP A 120 -7.62 16.29 -35.64
CA ASP A 120 -7.23 15.47 -34.49
C ASP A 120 -7.95 14.10 -34.49
N GLN A 121 -9.26 14.08 -34.78
CA GLN A 121 -9.98 12.81 -34.91
C GLN A 121 -9.44 11.92 -36.03
N ARG A 122 -8.96 12.48 -37.15
CA ARG A 122 -8.30 11.70 -38.22
C ARG A 122 -6.95 11.15 -37.77
N VAL A 123 -6.13 11.94 -37.09
CA VAL A 123 -4.83 11.49 -36.56
C VAL A 123 -5.02 10.36 -35.54
N ARG A 124 -5.97 10.49 -34.61
CA ARG A 124 -6.31 9.41 -33.65
C ARG A 124 -6.75 8.12 -34.34
N ARG A 125 -7.63 8.20 -35.35
CA ARG A 125 -8.08 7.02 -36.11
C ARG A 125 -6.94 6.34 -36.87
N LEU A 126 -6.00 7.11 -37.43
CA LEU A 126 -4.80 6.56 -38.07
C LEU A 126 -3.86 5.88 -37.07
N ALA A 127 -3.60 6.51 -35.92
CA ALA A 127 -2.75 5.91 -34.87
C ALA A 127 -3.33 4.62 -34.29
N ILE A 128 -4.65 4.56 -34.08
CA ILE A 128 -5.35 3.33 -33.67
C ILE A 128 -5.23 2.26 -34.76
N GLY A 129 -5.42 2.61 -36.04
CA GLY A 129 -5.25 1.67 -37.16
C GLY A 129 -3.81 1.13 -37.31
N GLU A 130 -2.79 1.95 -37.08
CA GLU A 130 -1.39 1.50 -37.01
C GLU A 130 -1.19 0.48 -35.87
N MET A 131 -1.72 0.78 -34.67
CA MET A 131 -1.61 -0.09 -33.50
C MET A 131 -2.36 -1.42 -33.67
N GLU A 132 -3.61 -1.39 -34.15
CA GLU A 132 -4.41 -2.60 -34.44
C GLU A 132 -3.73 -3.49 -35.48
N THR A 133 -3.13 -2.89 -36.51
CA THR A 133 -2.35 -3.61 -37.53
C THR A 133 -1.12 -4.28 -36.92
N ALA A 134 -0.36 -3.57 -36.09
CA ALA A 134 0.81 -4.13 -35.41
C ALA A 134 0.44 -5.27 -34.43
N GLN A 135 -0.64 -5.11 -33.65
CA GLN A 135 -1.15 -6.15 -32.76
C GLN A 135 -1.59 -7.40 -33.53
N GLN A 136 -2.29 -7.23 -34.65
CA GLN A 136 -2.72 -8.35 -35.49
C GLN A 136 -1.54 -9.03 -36.21
N ALA A 137 -0.48 -8.29 -36.57
CA ALA A 137 0.77 -8.86 -37.07
C ALA A 137 1.48 -9.72 -36.02
N VAL A 138 1.71 -9.19 -34.81
CA VAL A 138 2.30 -9.94 -33.68
C VAL A 138 1.51 -11.20 -33.34
N LYS A 139 0.17 -11.11 -33.33
CA LYS A 139 -0.73 -12.25 -33.11
C LYS A 139 -0.59 -13.33 -34.19
N THR A 140 -0.48 -12.93 -35.45
CA THR A 140 -0.33 -13.84 -36.60
C THR A 140 1.04 -14.54 -36.58
N LEU A 141 2.12 -13.78 -36.35
CA LEU A 141 3.48 -14.31 -36.23
C LEU A 141 3.64 -15.23 -35.00
N THR A 142 2.98 -14.93 -33.89
CA THR A 142 2.96 -15.81 -32.70
C THR A 142 2.35 -17.18 -33.02
N ALA A 143 1.22 -17.21 -33.75
CA ALA A 143 0.61 -18.46 -34.18
C ALA A 143 1.48 -19.23 -35.20
N ALA A 144 2.19 -18.53 -36.09
CA ALA A 144 3.15 -19.15 -37.02
C ALA A 144 4.33 -19.79 -36.27
N VAL A 145 4.96 -19.07 -35.33
CA VAL A 145 6.06 -19.58 -34.49
C VAL A 145 5.62 -20.78 -33.65
N GLN A 146 4.41 -20.76 -33.07
CA GLN A 146 3.85 -21.93 -32.37
C GLN A 146 3.68 -23.14 -33.29
N THR A 147 3.15 -22.93 -34.51
CA THR A 147 2.95 -24.00 -35.50
C THR A 147 4.28 -24.60 -35.98
N LEU A 148 5.26 -23.76 -36.30
CA LEU A 148 6.61 -24.20 -36.69
C LEU A 148 7.33 -24.91 -35.54
N THR A 149 7.15 -24.46 -34.30
CA THR A 149 7.71 -25.14 -33.11
C THR A 149 7.12 -26.54 -32.95
N ALA A 150 5.81 -26.72 -33.15
CA ALA A 150 5.17 -28.03 -33.07
C ALA A 150 5.66 -28.98 -34.17
N LEU A 151 5.69 -28.53 -35.44
CA LEU A 151 6.18 -29.32 -36.58
C LEU A 151 7.66 -29.70 -36.42
N TRP A 152 8.49 -28.76 -35.95
CA TRP A 152 9.90 -29.03 -35.68
C TRP A 152 10.11 -30.05 -34.54
N LEU A 153 9.27 -30.02 -33.50
CA LEU A 153 9.30 -31.01 -32.43
C LEU A 153 8.85 -32.41 -32.90
N GLU A 154 7.85 -32.48 -33.77
CA GLU A 154 7.36 -33.73 -34.37
C GLU A 154 8.45 -34.39 -35.23
N GLU A 155 9.01 -33.65 -36.20
CA GLU A 155 10.09 -34.16 -37.06
C GLU A 155 11.37 -34.49 -36.26
N ARG A 156 11.73 -33.68 -35.26
CA ARG A 156 12.89 -33.96 -34.39
C ARG A 156 12.73 -35.23 -33.54
N GLN A 157 11.50 -35.66 -33.26
CA GLN A 157 11.23 -36.94 -32.59
C GLN A 157 11.33 -38.14 -33.55
N ALA A 158 11.09 -37.95 -34.85
CA ALA A 158 11.32 -38.97 -35.87
C ALA A 158 12.81 -39.22 -36.14
N GLY A 159 13.65 -38.20 -35.96
CA GLY A 159 15.12 -38.30 -36.00
C GLY A 159 15.80 -37.07 -36.60
N PRO A 160 17.12 -37.08 -36.76
CA PRO A 160 17.83 -36.02 -37.49
C PRO A 160 17.58 -36.14 -39.01
N SER A 161 16.57 -35.42 -39.51
CA SER A 161 16.25 -35.30 -40.94
C SER A 161 16.63 -33.93 -41.51
N ASP A 162 16.80 -33.85 -42.83
CA ASP A 162 16.98 -32.56 -43.52
C ASP A 162 15.71 -31.69 -43.40
N GLU A 163 14.53 -32.30 -43.32
CA GLU A 163 13.25 -31.62 -43.09
C GLU A 163 13.19 -30.99 -41.68
N ALA A 164 13.69 -31.68 -40.65
CA ALA A 164 13.86 -31.11 -39.30
C ALA A 164 14.87 -29.94 -39.26
N ASN A 165 15.93 -29.99 -40.09
CA ASN A 165 16.89 -28.89 -40.21
C ASN A 165 16.31 -27.68 -40.97
N ALA A 166 15.49 -27.92 -42.00
CA ALA A 166 14.77 -26.87 -42.73
C ALA A 166 13.75 -26.17 -41.82
N LEU A 167 12.88 -26.92 -41.13
CA LEU A 167 11.91 -26.38 -40.17
C LEU A 167 12.59 -25.61 -39.04
N LYS A 168 13.76 -26.04 -38.57
CA LYS A 168 14.55 -25.28 -37.59
C LYS A 168 14.94 -23.89 -38.12
N LYS A 169 15.38 -23.81 -39.39
CA LYS A 169 15.75 -22.54 -40.02
C LYS A 169 14.54 -21.61 -40.14
N GLU A 170 13.43 -22.13 -40.67
CA GLU A 170 12.17 -21.37 -40.80
C GLU A 170 11.65 -20.88 -39.44
N LEU A 171 11.81 -21.69 -38.38
CA LEU A 171 11.45 -21.31 -37.01
C LEU A 171 12.31 -20.15 -36.46
N GLU A 172 13.63 -20.14 -36.69
CA GLU A 172 14.47 -19.00 -36.26
C GLU A 172 14.22 -17.74 -37.09
N GLU A 173 13.86 -17.89 -38.37
CA GLU A 173 13.47 -16.77 -39.25
C GLU A 173 12.14 -16.14 -38.79
N ALA A 174 11.10 -16.96 -38.53
CA ALA A 174 9.82 -16.50 -37.99
C ALA A 174 9.91 -15.91 -36.57
N LYS A 175 10.84 -16.39 -35.72
CA LYS A 175 11.13 -15.76 -34.42
C LYS A 175 11.73 -14.37 -34.58
N LYS A 176 12.62 -14.17 -35.56
CA LYS A 176 13.20 -12.85 -35.85
C LYS A 176 12.11 -11.86 -36.27
N GLU A 177 11.25 -12.26 -37.21
CA GLU A 177 10.10 -11.47 -37.65
C GLU A 177 9.15 -11.12 -36.48
N LEU A 178 8.91 -12.07 -35.57
CA LEU A 178 8.09 -11.82 -34.37
C LEU A 178 8.70 -10.77 -33.43
N GLU A 179 10.02 -10.77 -33.20
CA GLU A 179 10.65 -9.72 -32.37
C GLU A 179 10.74 -8.36 -33.07
N GLU A 180 10.81 -8.35 -34.41
CA GLU A 180 10.74 -7.14 -35.24
C GLU A 180 9.33 -6.53 -35.18
N ALA A 181 8.27 -7.32 -35.37
CA ALA A 181 6.87 -6.89 -35.21
C ALA A 181 6.53 -6.46 -33.78
N LYS A 182 7.07 -7.14 -32.74
CA LYS A 182 6.95 -6.69 -31.35
C LYS A 182 7.66 -5.35 -31.09
N LYS A 183 8.71 -5.03 -31.85
CA LYS A 183 9.36 -3.72 -31.78
C LYS A 183 8.49 -2.65 -32.44
N GLU A 184 7.94 -2.92 -33.61
CA GLU A 184 7.01 -1.99 -34.29
C GLU A 184 5.77 -1.71 -33.44
N LEU A 185 5.24 -2.71 -32.74
CA LEU A 185 4.15 -2.52 -31.77
C LEU A 185 4.54 -1.57 -30.63
N ARG A 186 5.70 -1.78 -29.99
CA ARG A 186 6.21 -0.86 -28.94
C ARG A 186 6.50 0.53 -29.47
N ASP A 187 7.03 0.64 -30.68
CA ASP A 187 7.29 1.93 -31.34
C ASP A 187 5.96 2.64 -31.70
N ALA A 188 4.85 1.92 -31.89
CA ALA A 188 3.51 2.47 -32.08
C ALA A 188 2.83 2.84 -30.74
N GLU A 189 2.92 1.98 -29.73
CA GLU A 189 2.46 2.25 -28.36
C GLU A 189 3.15 3.51 -27.79
N GLN A 190 4.48 3.65 -27.96
CA GLN A 190 5.20 4.85 -27.53
C GLN A 190 4.85 6.12 -28.32
N LYS A 191 4.38 6.03 -29.58
CA LYS A 191 3.82 7.20 -30.29
C LYS A 191 2.51 7.64 -29.64
N TYR A 192 1.66 6.70 -29.24
CA TYR A 192 0.36 6.94 -28.61
C TYR A 192 0.50 7.51 -27.18
N GLU A 193 1.46 7.01 -26.41
CA GLU A 193 1.69 7.38 -25.00
C GLU A 193 2.49 8.68 -24.79
N ARG A 194 2.99 9.35 -25.85
CA ARG A 194 3.81 10.55 -25.70
C ARG A 194 3.06 11.68 -24.97
N PRO A 195 3.58 12.23 -23.84
CA PRO A 195 2.84 13.19 -23.01
C PRO A 195 2.29 14.44 -23.72
N GLY A 196 2.88 14.86 -24.84
CA GLY A 196 2.35 15.95 -25.66
C GLY A 196 0.97 15.69 -26.29
N PHE A 197 0.50 14.44 -26.34
CA PHE A 197 -0.78 14.06 -26.96
C PHE A 197 -1.97 14.00 -25.98
N LEU A 198 -1.71 13.93 -24.66
CA LEU A 198 -2.76 13.92 -23.62
C LEU A 198 -2.80 15.18 -22.74
N VAL A 199 -1.67 15.87 -22.51
CA VAL A 199 -1.52 16.83 -21.39
C VAL A 199 -2.10 18.23 -21.68
N LEU A 200 -2.90 18.42 -22.74
CA LEU A 200 -3.55 19.70 -23.06
C LEU A 200 -5.08 19.72 -22.94
N PHE A 201 -5.72 18.59 -22.61
CA PHE A 201 -7.19 18.50 -22.60
C PHE A 201 -7.71 17.87 -21.30
N GLY A 202 -8.27 18.72 -20.44
CA GLY A 202 -8.99 18.30 -19.23
C GLY A 202 -10.30 17.57 -19.52
N THR A 203 -10.91 17.06 -18.46
CA THR A 203 -12.14 16.25 -18.45
C THR A 203 -13.26 16.80 -19.35
N ARG A 204 -13.48 16.14 -20.49
CA ARG A 204 -14.75 16.19 -21.24
C ARG A 204 -15.14 14.79 -21.69
N THR A 205 -16.38 14.42 -21.40
CA THR A 205 -17.03 13.22 -21.92
C THR A 205 -17.20 13.32 -23.44
N LEU A 206 -17.01 12.21 -24.14
CA LEU A 206 -17.39 12.11 -25.56
C LEU A 206 -18.92 12.28 -25.68
N PRO A 207 -19.42 13.11 -26.61
CA PRO A 207 -20.85 13.17 -26.87
C PRO A 207 -21.32 11.84 -27.48
N SER A 208 -22.41 11.28 -26.95
CA SER A 208 -23.01 10.06 -27.48
C SER A 208 -23.53 10.29 -28.90
N THR A 209 -23.10 9.47 -29.85
CA THR A 209 -23.78 9.35 -31.15
C THR A 209 -25.21 8.88 -30.92
N GLY A 210 -26.17 9.48 -31.62
CA GLY A 210 -27.60 9.43 -31.28
C GLY A 210 -28.27 8.07 -31.45
N VAL A 211 -28.07 7.16 -30.49
CA VAL A 211 -28.93 6.00 -30.27
C VAL A 211 -30.22 6.48 -29.60
N PRO A 212 -31.42 6.18 -30.11
CA PRO A 212 -32.66 6.57 -29.44
C PRO A 212 -32.80 5.86 -28.09
N ALA A 213 -33.05 6.64 -27.03
CA ALA A 213 -33.21 6.14 -25.66
C ALA A 213 -34.26 5.02 -25.56
N ARG A 214 -34.00 4.01 -24.73
CA ARG A 214 -34.90 2.86 -24.59
C ARG A 214 -36.12 3.26 -23.74
N ARG A 215 -37.21 3.58 -24.43
CA ARG A 215 -38.49 3.95 -23.82
C ARG A 215 -39.15 2.73 -23.16
N VAL A 216 -39.36 2.81 -21.85
CA VAL A 216 -40.16 1.84 -21.10
C VAL A 216 -41.64 2.01 -21.46
N GLN A 217 -42.38 0.91 -21.59
CA GLN A 217 -43.84 1.00 -21.77
C GLN A 217 -44.53 1.33 -20.43
N ALA A 218 -45.50 2.24 -20.44
CA ALA A 218 -46.27 2.58 -19.24
C ALA A 218 -46.94 1.32 -18.65
N GLY A 219 -46.71 1.06 -17.36
CA GLY A 219 -47.15 -0.17 -16.68
C GLY A 219 -46.17 -1.35 -16.75
N SER A 220 -45.11 -1.26 -17.56
CA SER A 220 -43.93 -2.13 -17.40
C SER A 220 -43.00 -1.57 -16.32
N THR A 221 -42.34 -2.45 -15.58
CA THR A 221 -41.15 -2.10 -14.79
C THR A 221 -39.94 -2.50 -15.62
N LEU A 222 -38.81 -1.81 -15.54
CA LEU A 222 -37.63 -2.15 -16.35
C LEU A 222 -37.24 -3.63 -16.21
N LEU A 223 -37.44 -4.20 -15.02
CA LEU A 223 -37.09 -5.59 -14.72
C LEU A 223 -38.04 -6.64 -15.33
N LYS A 224 -39.29 -6.28 -15.71
CA LYS A 224 -40.18 -7.19 -16.47
C LYS A 224 -39.61 -7.51 -17.85
N ASP A 225 -39.01 -6.51 -18.50
CA ASP A 225 -38.47 -6.60 -19.86
C ASP A 225 -37.05 -7.22 -19.90
N PHE A 226 -36.40 -7.40 -18.74
CA PHE A 226 -35.03 -7.92 -18.60
C PHE A 226 -34.87 -9.09 -17.60
N VAL A 227 -35.89 -9.95 -17.44
CA VAL A 227 -35.80 -11.19 -16.62
C VAL A 227 -35.37 -10.94 -15.16
N GLY A 228 -35.72 -9.80 -14.60
CA GLY A 228 -35.46 -9.44 -13.20
C GLY A 228 -34.23 -8.57 -12.93
N GLU A 229 -33.30 -8.40 -13.89
CA GLU A 229 -32.06 -7.61 -13.68
C GLU A 229 -31.67 -6.78 -14.91
N LEU A 230 -31.30 -5.52 -14.71
CA LEU A 230 -30.73 -4.68 -15.77
C LEU A 230 -29.30 -5.20 -16.11
N PRO A 231 -29.00 -5.61 -17.36
CA PRO A 231 -27.78 -6.39 -17.66
C PRO A 231 -26.44 -5.71 -17.38
N ASP A 232 -26.41 -4.37 -17.36
CA ASP A 232 -25.23 -3.54 -17.14
C ASP A 232 -25.26 -2.78 -15.80
N LEU A 233 -26.20 -3.12 -14.90
CA LEU A 233 -26.43 -2.39 -13.66
C LEU A 233 -25.23 -2.45 -12.71
N ASP A 234 -24.68 -3.64 -12.44
CA ASP A 234 -23.53 -3.78 -11.56
C ASP A 234 -22.29 -3.04 -12.10
N GLN A 235 -22.12 -2.97 -13.42
CA GLN A 235 -21.08 -2.17 -14.08
C GLN A 235 -21.30 -0.65 -13.88
N ARG A 236 -22.54 -0.18 -14.06
CA ARG A 236 -22.95 1.23 -13.81
C ARG A 236 -22.86 1.64 -12.33
N PHE A 237 -22.96 0.69 -11.40
CA PHE A 237 -22.88 0.92 -9.96
C PHE A 237 -21.44 0.88 -9.43
N LEU A 238 -20.64 -0.09 -9.86
CA LEU A 238 -19.34 -0.38 -9.26
C LEU A 238 -18.19 0.29 -10.02
N ASP A 239 -18.05 0.02 -11.31
CA ASP A 239 -16.88 0.45 -12.11
C ASP A 239 -16.90 1.93 -12.47
N GLY A 240 -18.09 2.54 -12.41
CA GLY A 240 -18.28 3.97 -12.58
C GLY A 240 -18.14 4.81 -11.30
N ARG A 241 -17.97 4.20 -10.11
CA ARG A 241 -18.13 4.91 -8.81
C ARG A 241 -17.16 4.48 -7.71
N ILE A 242 -16.43 3.39 -7.91
CA ILE A 242 -15.38 2.93 -6.98
C ILE A 242 -14.03 3.20 -7.63
N ASN A 243 -13.18 3.95 -6.94
CA ASN A 243 -11.85 4.40 -7.40
C ASN A 243 -10.96 3.22 -7.87
N ASN A 244 -11.19 2.02 -7.31
CA ASN A 244 -10.61 0.77 -7.79
C ASN A 244 -11.57 0.00 -8.72
N LYS A 245 -11.35 0.11 -10.04
CA LYS A 245 -12.17 -0.52 -11.09
C LYS A 245 -11.98 -2.03 -11.26
N GLU A 246 -10.93 -2.61 -10.69
CA GLU A 246 -10.66 -4.05 -10.76
C GLU A 246 -11.29 -4.81 -9.59
N ASP A 247 -11.86 -5.98 -9.87
CA ASP A 247 -12.20 -6.97 -8.85
C ASP A 247 -10.93 -7.58 -8.27
N ARG A 248 -10.52 -7.09 -7.09
CA ARG A 248 -9.35 -7.60 -6.37
C ARG A 248 -9.76 -8.39 -5.14
N SER A 249 -9.14 -9.55 -4.98
CA SER A 249 -9.35 -10.50 -3.87
C SER A 249 -9.22 -9.83 -2.49
N PHE A 250 -10.28 -9.92 -1.68
CA PHE A 250 -10.33 -9.33 -0.34
C PHE A 250 -10.08 -10.40 0.74
N LEU A 251 -8.81 -10.68 0.99
CA LEU A 251 -8.35 -11.89 1.69
C LEU A 251 -8.05 -11.65 3.18
N GLU A 252 -8.24 -12.69 4.00
CA GLU A 252 -8.01 -12.73 5.47
C GLU A 252 -8.66 -11.56 6.25
N ARG A 253 -9.78 -11.05 5.74
CA ARG A 253 -10.47 -9.88 6.29
C ARG A 253 -11.95 -10.11 6.54
N GLU A 254 -12.40 -11.36 6.45
CA GLU A 254 -13.77 -11.79 6.74
C GLU A 254 -14.24 -11.29 8.11
N THR A 255 -13.41 -11.40 9.15
CA THR A 255 -13.70 -10.84 10.49
C THR A 255 -14.02 -9.34 10.49
N VAL A 256 -13.47 -8.55 9.55
CA VAL A 256 -13.79 -7.11 9.39
C VAL A 256 -15.06 -6.94 8.55
N VAL A 257 -15.27 -7.77 7.53
CA VAL A 257 -16.54 -7.85 6.79
C VAL A 257 -17.69 -8.13 7.76
N ASP A 258 -17.60 -9.20 8.55
CA ASP A 258 -18.58 -9.61 9.55
C ASP A 258 -18.86 -8.52 10.58
N GLN A 259 -17.84 -7.78 11.04
CA GLN A 259 -18.03 -6.64 11.94
C GLN A 259 -18.79 -5.48 11.27
N VAL A 260 -18.50 -5.17 9.99
CA VAL A 260 -19.29 -4.19 9.24
C VAL A 260 -20.72 -4.70 9.04
N LEU A 261 -20.91 -5.91 8.53
CA LEU A 261 -22.22 -6.50 8.25
C LEU A 261 -23.09 -6.57 9.53
N ALA A 262 -22.52 -6.97 10.67
CA ALA A 262 -23.24 -7.04 11.94
C ALA A 262 -23.62 -5.65 12.50
N GLU A 263 -22.79 -4.63 12.35
CA GLU A 263 -23.14 -3.26 12.78
C GLU A 263 -24.13 -2.57 11.82
N MET A 264 -24.07 -2.92 10.53
CA MET A 264 -25.01 -2.43 9.51
C MET A 264 -26.39 -3.09 9.67
N ASN A 265 -26.47 -4.40 9.89
CA ASN A 265 -27.74 -5.12 10.12
C ASN A 265 -28.45 -4.64 11.40
N LYS A 266 -27.71 -4.37 12.48
CA LYS A 266 -28.29 -3.72 13.68
C LYS A 266 -28.95 -2.37 13.36
N THR A 267 -28.57 -1.71 12.26
CA THR A 267 -29.16 -0.43 11.82
C THR A 267 -30.45 -0.62 11.02
N THR A 268 -30.56 -1.69 10.22
CA THR A 268 -31.74 -2.00 9.41
C THR A 268 -32.83 -2.72 10.20
N GLU A 269 -32.45 -3.61 11.12
CA GLU A 269 -33.36 -4.44 11.91
C GLU A 269 -33.99 -3.69 13.10
N THR A 270 -33.26 -2.75 13.72
CA THR A 270 -33.69 -2.12 14.98
C THR A 270 -34.75 -1.05 14.78
N LYS A 271 -36.03 -1.46 14.85
CA LYS A 271 -37.20 -0.57 14.97
C LYS A 271 -37.19 0.19 16.31
N GLY A 272 -36.38 1.24 16.39
CA GLY A 272 -36.24 2.07 17.60
C GLY A 272 -34.98 2.95 17.68
N LEU A 273 -34.16 3.03 16.62
CA LEU A 273 -32.96 3.88 16.62
C LEU A 273 -33.32 5.37 16.53
N TYR A 274 -33.18 6.08 17.65
CA TYR A 274 -33.39 7.54 17.76
C TYR A 274 -32.44 8.40 16.88
N LYS A 275 -31.40 7.81 16.29
CA LYS A 275 -30.31 8.49 15.58
C LYS A 275 -29.76 7.58 14.46
N PRO A 276 -29.37 8.09 13.27
CA PRO A 276 -28.67 7.31 12.24
C PRO A 276 -27.38 6.68 12.80
N ARG A 277 -26.95 5.53 12.26
CA ARG A 277 -25.70 4.84 12.65
C ARG A 277 -24.70 4.87 11.49
N LEU A 278 -23.48 5.30 11.79
CA LEU A 278 -22.34 5.31 10.87
C LEU A 278 -21.28 4.31 11.36
N VAL A 279 -21.01 3.29 10.56
CA VAL A 279 -19.85 2.40 10.73
C VAL A 279 -18.67 3.05 10.01
N ALA A 280 -17.57 3.31 10.71
CA ALA A 280 -16.43 4.05 10.17
C ALA A 280 -15.13 3.24 10.27
N LEU A 281 -14.42 3.10 9.16
CA LEU A 281 -13.14 2.39 9.10
C LEU A 281 -12.02 3.36 8.72
N TRP A 282 -11.26 3.78 9.72
CA TRP A 282 -10.07 4.63 9.57
C TRP A 282 -8.81 3.75 9.53
N SER A 283 -8.06 3.81 8.44
CA SER A 283 -6.91 2.92 8.20
C SER A 283 -5.91 3.54 7.21
N PRO A 284 -4.58 3.36 7.36
CA PRO A 284 -3.56 4.02 6.53
C PRO A 284 -3.74 3.94 5.00
N ARG A 285 -3.04 4.83 4.28
CA ARG A 285 -3.02 4.83 2.80
C ARG A 285 -2.54 3.47 2.28
N GLY A 286 -3.16 2.96 1.22
CA GLY A 286 -2.75 1.69 0.59
C GLY A 286 -3.13 0.39 1.35
N THR A 287 -3.82 0.45 2.50
CA THR A 287 -4.29 -0.73 3.25
C THR A 287 -5.45 -1.51 2.61
N GLY A 288 -5.88 -1.15 1.39
CA GLY A 288 -6.95 -1.87 0.67
C GLY A 288 -8.38 -1.53 1.14
N LYS A 289 -8.62 -0.31 1.64
CA LYS A 289 -9.95 0.18 2.06
C LYS A 289 -11.00 0.10 0.94
N THR A 290 -10.67 0.63 -0.24
CA THR A 290 -11.53 0.63 -1.43
C THR A 290 -11.92 -0.79 -1.88
N SER A 291 -11.04 -1.77 -1.66
CA SER A 291 -11.33 -3.18 -1.91
C SER A 291 -12.35 -3.76 -0.92
N LEU A 292 -12.38 -3.31 0.34
CA LEU A 292 -13.46 -3.65 1.29
C LEU A 292 -14.79 -3.03 0.83
N VAL A 293 -14.79 -1.76 0.41
CA VAL A 293 -16.01 -1.09 -0.11
C VAL A 293 -16.58 -1.87 -1.30
N ARG A 294 -15.73 -2.26 -2.25
CA ARG A 294 -16.12 -3.07 -3.42
C ARG A 294 -16.63 -4.45 -3.03
N HIS A 295 -15.92 -5.17 -2.16
CA HIS A 295 -16.33 -6.49 -1.66
C HIS A 295 -17.67 -6.45 -0.91
N LEU A 296 -17.88 -5.45 -0.03
CA LEU A 296 -19.16 -5.23 0.64
C LEU A 296 -20.27 -4.91 -0.37
N ALA A 297 -20.01 -4.08 -1.38
CA ALA A 297 -21.00 -3.72 -2.39
C ALA A 297 -21.41 -4.91 -3.26
N GLN A 298 -20.48 -5.83 -3.52
CA GLN A 298 -20.71 -7.07 -4.26
C GLN A 298 -21.34 -8.18 -3.42
N SER A 299 -21.28 -8.11 -2.08
CA SER A 299 -21.77 -9.14 -1.15
C SER A 299 -23.20 -9.59 -1.46
N LYS A 300 -23.44 -10.91 -1.36
CA LYS A 300 -24.77 -11.53 -1.55
C LYS A 300 -25.82 -10.94 -0.60
N GLN A 301 -25.42 -10.53 0.61
CA GLN A 301 -26.29 -9.91 1.61
C GLN A 301 -26.91 -8.58 1.14
N TYR A 302 -26.25 -7.88 0.23
CA TYR A 302 -26.69 -6.60 -0.32
C TYR A 302 -27.00 -6.67 -1.82
N ALA A 303 -27.11 -7.87 -2.39
CA ALA A 303 -27.44 -8.07 -3.81
C ALA A 303 -28.77 -7.40 -4.17
N ASP A 304 -29.81 -7.58 -3.37
CA ASP A 304 -31.12 -6.98 -3.64
C ASP A 304 -31.08 -5.45 -3.46
N SER A 305 -30.34 -4.94 -2.47
CA SER A 305 -30.10 -3.49 -2.32
C SER A 305 -29.36 -2.89 -3.52
N ARG A 306 -28.46 -3.64 -4.15
CA ARG A 306 -27.75 -3.21 -5.37
C ARG A 306 -28.69 -3.23 -6.58
N ARG A 307 -29.33 -4.37 -6.84
CA ARG A 307 -30.32 -4.58 -7.93
C ARG A 307 -31.46 -3.56 -7.91
N CYS A 308 -31.97 -3.25 -6.72
CA CYS A 308 -33.08 -2.32 -6.50
C CYS A 308 -32.64 -0.85 -6.38
N GLY A 309 -31.35 -0.53 -6.57
CA GLY A 309 -30.81 0.82 -6.46
C GLY A 309 -30.93 1.48 -5.09
N ARG A 310 -31.01 0.67 -4.02
CA ARG A 310 -30.99 1.06 -2.60
C ARG A 310 -29.58 1.21 -2.01
N LEU A 311 -28.56 0.74 -2.71
CA LEU A 311 -27.15 0.92 -2.38
C LEU A 311 -26.58 2.16 -3.08
N LEU A 312 -26.36 3.23 -2.31
CA LEU A 312 -25.55 4.37 -2.74
C LEU A 312 -24.06 4.05 -2.53
N VAL A 313 -23.23 4.29 -3.54
CA VAL A 313 -21.76 4.25 -3.43
C VAL A 313 -21.20 5.55 -4.00
N PHE A 314 -20.29 6.19 -3.28
CA PHE A 314 -19.77 7.51 -3.60
C PHE A 314 -18.31 7.66 -3.13
N ASP A 315 -17.49 8.40 -3.88
CA ASP A 315 -16.12 8.79 -3.47
C ASP A 315 -16.16 10.24 -2.98
N ALA A 316 -15.73 10.50 -1.75
CA ALA A 316 -15.76 11.84 -1.16
C ALA A 316 -14.89 12.87 -1.88
N LEU A 317 -13.98 12.46 -2.77
CA LEU A 317 -13.17 13.37 -3.58
C LEU A 317 -14.03 14.25 -4.50
N GLU A 318 -15.16 13.73 -5.00
CA GLU A 318 -16.15 14.47 -5.81
C GLU A 318 -16.80 15.67 -5.06
N LEU A 319 -16.62 15.76 -3.75
CA LEU A 319 -17.17 16.83 -2.90
C LEU A 319 -16.13 17.89 -2.52
N GLU A 320 -14.84 17.72 -2.83
CA GLU A 320 -13.75 18.60 -2.38
C GLU A 320 -13.97 20.07 -2.81
N GLN A 321 -14.40 20.28 -4.06
CA GLN A 321 -14.70 21.61 -4.61
C GLN A 321 -16.06 22.17 -4.16
N HIS A 322 -16.83 21.41 -3.38
CA HIS A 322 -18.21 21.70 -2.99
C HIS A 322 -18.43 21.68 -1.46
N LEU A 323 -17.34 21.67 -0.68
CA LEU A 323 -17.38 21.66 0.79
C LEU A 323 -18.06 22.90 1.40
N SER A 324 -18.15 24.01 0.66
CA SER A 324 -18.87 25.23 1.07
C SER A 324 -20.40 25.09 1.03
N THR A 325 -20.94 24.19 0.20
CA THR A 325 -22.37 23.95 0.05
C THR A 325 -22.98 23.36 1.34
N ASP A 326 -24.26 23.66 1.59
CA ASP A 326 -24.96 23.10 2.75
C ASP A 326 -25.20 21.59 2.59
N ALA A 327 -25.19 20.88 3.72
CA ALA A 327 -25.25 19.42 3.69
C ALA A 327 -26.65 18.83 3.40
N ASP A 328 -27.74 19.60 3.41
CA ASP A 328 -29.04 19.12 2.92
C ASP A 328 -29.08 19.17 1.39
N THR A 329 -28.45 20.18 0.78
CA THR A 329 -28.22 20.25 -0.67
C THR A 329 -27.23 19.21 -1.16
N LEU A 330 -26.08 19.01 -0.47
CA LEU A 330 -25.14 17.94 -0.83
C LEU A 330 -25.77 16.54 -0.77
N VAL A 331 -26.54 16.23 0.28
CA VAL A 331 -27.30 14.96 0.37
C VAL A 331 -28.30 14.82 -0.78
N SER A 332 -29.01 15.89 -1.12
CA SER A 332 -29.95 15.90 -2.25
C SER A 332 -29.23 15.63 -3.60
N ALA A 333 -28.06 16.24 -3.80
CA ALA A 333 -27.26 16.08 -5.00
C ALA A 333 -26.70 14.66 -5.15
N ILE A 334 -26.21 14.04 -4.07
CA ILE A 334 -25.72 12.65 -4.08
C ILE A 334 -26.83 11.68 -4.53
N ILE A 335 -28.07 11.90 -4.09
CA ILE A 335 -29.23 11.05 -4.44
C ILE A 335 -29.68 11.28 -5.89
N ILE A 336 -29.74 12.53 -6.36
CA ILE A 336 -30.11 12.84 -7.75
C ILE A 336 -29.01 12.38 -8.72
N TRP A 337 -27.74 12.58 -8.38
CA TRP A 337 -26.61 12.04 -9.13
C TRP A 337 -26.67 10.52 -9.21
N HIS A 338 -26.94 9.83 -8.10
CA HIS A 338 -27.17 8.37 -8.10
C HIS A 338 -28.31 7.98 -9.07
N LEU A 339 -29.47 8.65 -9.00
CA LEU A 339 -30.59 8.40 -9.91
C LEU A 339 -30.21 8.58 -11.40
N LEU A 340 -29.48 9.64 -11.74
CA LEU A 340 -28.97 9.89 -13.10
C LEU A 340 -27.96 8.83 -13.55
N GLN A 341 -27.13 8.32 -12.64
CA GLN A 341 -26.12 7.30 -12.94
C GLN A 341 -26.72 5.87 -13.02
N ILE A 342 -27.89 5.59 -12.42
CA ILE A 342 -28.57 4.27 -12.55
C ILE A 342 -29.54 4.23 -13.74
N PHE A 343 -30.27 5.32 -14.01
CA PHE A 343 -31.29 5.36 -15.07
C PHE A 343 -30.81 5.97 -16.41
N HIS A 344 -29.51 6.24 -16.56
CA HIS A 344 -28.89 6.68 -17.82
C HIS A 344 -29.43 5.93 -19.06
N ASP A 345 -29.83 6.66 -20.10
CA ASP A 345 -30.39 6.13 -21.38
C ASP A 345 -31.79 5.52 -21.30
N TYR A 346 -32.40 5.49 -20.11
CA TYR A 346 -33.79 5.07 -19.91
C TYR A 346 -34.72 6.28 -19.75
N THR A 347 -35.94 6.14 -20.29
CA THR A 347 -37.06 7.03 -19.98
C THR A 347 -37.82 6.43 -18.79
N VAL A 348 -38.03 7.22 -17.74
CA VAL A 348 -38.61 6.76 -16.47
C VAL A 348 -39.80 7.64 -16.09
N GLU A 349 -40.92 7.02 -15.73
CA GLU A 349 -42.06 7.74 -15.15
C GLU A 349 -41.74 8.13 -13.70
N VAL A 350 -41.68 9.43 -13.42
CA VAL A 350 -41.26 10.00 -12.12
C VAL A 350 -42.43 10.53 -11.28
N ALA A 351 -43.51 10.87 -11.96
CA ALA A 351 -44.82 11.23 -11.43
C ALA A 351 -45.87 10.82 -12.47
N PRO A 352 -47.15 10.61 -12.11
CA PRO A 352 -48.17 10.12 -13.04
C PRO A 352 -48.25 10.95 -14.34
N GLY A 353 -47.88 10.33 -15.46
CA GLY A 353 -47.80 10.94 -16.79
C GLY A 353 -46.49 11.68 -17.13
N GLN A 354 -45.62 12.00 -16.17
CA GLN A 354 -44.34 12.70 -16.41
C GLN A 354 -43.20 11.70 -16.64
N ASN A 355 -42.59 11.75 -17.83
CA ASN A 355 -41.70 10.72 -18.37
C ASN A 355 -40.29 11.29 -18.66
N VAL A 356 -39.42 11.30 -17.65
CA VAL A 356 -38.10 11.93 -17.75
C VAL A 356 -37.07 11.00 -18.39
N VAL A 357 -36.30 11.52 -19.34
CA VAL A 357 -35.06 10.88 -19.82
C VAL A 357 -33.93 11.21 -18.84
N PHE A 358 -33.32 10.18 -18.24
CA PHE A 358 -32.20 10.36 -17.32
C PHE A 358 -30.88 10.38 -18.12
N GLU A 359 -30.19 11.51 -18.10
CA GLU A 359 -28.88 11.70 -18.70
C GLU A 359 -27.77 11.56 -17.65
N ARG A 360 -26.67 10.88 -17.99
CA ARG A 360 -25.50 10.83 -17.10
C ARG A 360 -24.84 12.20 -17.01
N ARG A 361 -24.61 12.66 -15.78
CA ARG A 361 -23.96 13.95 -15.49
C ARG A 361 -22.95 13.80 -14.34
N ASP A 362 -21.89 14.60 -14.38
CA ASP A 362 -20.91 14.72 -13.30
C ASP A 362 -21.52 15.44 -12.09
N PHE A 363 -20.86 15.38 -10.93
CA PHE A 363 -21.47 15.81 -9.68
C PHE A 363 -21.73 17.33 -9.59
N GLY A 364 -20.78 18.17 -9.99
CA GLY A 364 -20.93 19.63 -10.00
C GLY A 364 -22.14 20.13 -10.83
N PRO A 365 -22.34 19.67 -12.07
CA PRO A 365 -23.55 19.95 -12.85
C PRO A 365 -24.87 19.53 -12.17
N VAL A 366 -24.88 18.50 -11.31
CA VAL A 366 -26.08 18.10 -10.54
C VAL A 366 -26.39 19.08 -9.41
N LEU A 367 -25.37 19.65 -8.76
CA LEU A 367 -25.56 20.75 -7.80
C LEU A 367 -26.17 21.98 -8.49
N GLN A 368 -25.66 22.36 -9.66
CA GLN A 368 -26.18 23.49 -10.43
C GLN A 368 -27.65 23.30 -10.82
N LEU A 369 -28.06 22.09 -11.23
CA LEU A 369 -29.46 21.76 -11.50
C LEU A 369 -30.36 21.95 -10.27
N LEU A 370 -29.89 21.55 -9.08
CA LEU A 370 -30.60 21.72 -7.80
C LEU A 370 -30.74 23.19 -7.39
N GLU A 371 -29.73 24.02 -7.66
CA GLU A 371 -29.76 25.46 -7.36
C GLU A 371 -30.67 26.21 -8.35
N GLN A 372 -30.63 25.83 -9.63
CA GLN A 372 -31.53 26.34 -10.68
C GLN A 372 -32.99 25.96 -10.43
N SER A 373 -33.29 24.72 -10.02
CA SER A 373 -34.66 24.26 -9.75
C SER A 373 -35.34 24.95 -8.58
N ARG A 374 -34.56 25.59 -7.69
CA ARG A 374 -35.06 26.37 -6.54
C ARG A 374 -35.29 27.85 -6.86
N SER A 375 -34.72 28.34 -7.96
CA SER A 375 -34.67 29.76 -8.33
C SER A 375 -35.45 30.09 -9.61
N THR A 376 -35.82 29.10 -10.41
CA THR A 376 -36.62 29.25 -11.63
C THR A 376 -38.08 28.81 -11.42
N PRO A 377 -39.06 29.45 -12.09
CA PRO A 377 -40.43 28.92 -12.16
C PRO A 377 -40.42 27.52 -12.77
N THR A 378 -41.24 26.59 -12.25
CA THR A 378 -41.24 25.18 -12.65
C THR A 378 -41.37 25.02 -14.19
N PRO A 379 -40.32 24.54 -14.88
CA PRO A 379 -40.36 24.42 -16.34
C PRO A 379 -41.41 23.39 -16.80
N SER A 380 -42.17 23.71 -17.85
CA SER A 380 -43.12 22.78 -18.46
C SER A 380 -42.40 21.78 -19.36
N GLY A 381 -42.39 20.49 -18.98
CA GLY A 381 -41.88 19.42 -19.85
C GLY A 381 -41.46 18.14 -19.11
N ASP A 382 -40.84 17.24 -19.87
CA ASP A 382 -40.37 15.91 -19.47
C ASP A 382 -38.84 15.90 -19.18
N SER A 383 -38.33 16.96 -18.56
CA SER A 383 -36.89 17.12 -18.28
C SER A 383 -36.51 16.81 -16.83
N VAL A 384 -35.24 16.47 -16.61
CA VAL A 384 -34.66 16.31 -15.26
C VAL A 384 -34.87 17.58 -14.42
N LEU A 385 -34.64 18.77 -15.00
CA LEU A 385 -34.81 20.05 -14.29
C LEU A 385 -36.27 20.31 -13.89
N SER A 386 -37.23 20.02 -14.77
CA SER A 386 -38.66 20.16 -14.47
C SER A 386 -39.12 19.21 -13.36
N TRP A 387 -38.63 17.96 -13.36
CA TRP A 387 -38.90 16.99 -12.29
C TRP A 387 -38.32 17.42 -10.95
N ILE A 388 -37.07 17.91 -10.92
CA ILE A 388 -36.49 18.40 -9.67
C ILE A 388 -37.29 19.62 -9.15
N ALA A 389 -37.67 20.55 -10.02
CA ALA A 389 -38.46 21.73 -9.64
C ALA A 389 -39.92 21.39 -9.22
N SER A 390 -40.53 20.33 -9.77
CA SER A 390 -41.90 19.92 -9.43
C SER A 390 -41.96 19.05 -8.17
N CYS A 391 -41.05 18.07 -8.06
CA CYS A 391 -41.13 16.94 -7.12
C CYS A 391 -40.01 16.88 -6.05
N CYS A 392 -38.94 17.67 -6.16
CA CYS A 392 -37.76 17.60 -5.27
C CYS A 392 -37.52 18.91 -4.49
N LYS A 393 -38.60 19.55 -4.01
CA LYS A 393 -38.55 20.90 -3.40
C LYS A 393 -37.81 20.92 -2.07
N SER A 394 -37.83 19.80 -1.34
CA SER A 394 -37.01 19.57 -0.15
C SER A 394 -36.19 18.28 -0.25
N LYS A 395 -35.15 18.16 0.57
CA LYS A 395 -34.38 16.91 0.74
C LYS A 395 -35.28 15.72 1.11
N ARG A 396 -36.35 15.94 1.87
CA ARG A 396 -37.31 14.86 2.20
C ARG A 396 -37.98 14.34 0.93
N ASP A 397 -38.41 15.25 0.07
CA ASP A 397 -39.06 14.94 -1.20
C ASP A 397 -38.09 14.19 -2.13
N VAL A 398 -36.81 14.59 -2.17
CA VAL A 398 -35.74 13.85 -2.87
C VAL A 398 -35.59 12.41 -2.34
N PHE A 399 -35.66 12.20 -1.03
CA PHE A 399 -35.68 10.84 -0.47
C PHE A 399 -36.95 10.08 -0.86
N GLU A 400 -38.13 10.69 -0.79
CA GLU A 400 -39.40 10.05 -1.15
C GLU A 400 -39.50 9.75 -2.65
N GLN A 401 -38.88 10.56 -3.51
CA GLN A 401 -38.69 10.32 -4.94
C GLN A 401 -37.72 9.16 -5.20
N TRP A 402 -36.56 9.11 -4.52
CA TRP A 402 -35.67 7.94 -4.59
C TRP A 402 -36.35 6.65 -4.08
N LEU A 403 -37.22 6.74 -3.07
CA LEU A 403 -38.08 5.64 -2.66
C LEU A 403 -39.05 5.23 -3.79
N SER A 404 -39.87 6.15 -4.28
CA SER A 404 -40.91 5.90 -5.29
C SER A 404 -40.36 5.38 -6.62
N ILE A 405 -39.40 6.09 -7.22
CA ILE A 405 -38.92 5.79 -8.58
C ILE A 405 -38.30 4.40 -8.66
N THR A 406 -37.54 3.97 -7.65
CA THR A 406 -36.94 2.62 -7.65
C THR A 406 -37.91 1.52 -7.19
N GLU A 407 -38.93 1.83 -6.37
CA GLU A 407 -40.05 0.91 -6.12
C GLU A 407 -40.84 0.63 -7.41
N GLN A 408 -41.15 1.69 -8.17
CA GLN A 408 -41.93 1.59 -9.41
C GLN A 408 -41.12 1.01 -10.57
N THR A 409 -39.90 1.49 -10.80
CA THR A 409 -39.11 1.16 -11.99
C THR A 409 -38.26 -0.10 -11.81
N LEU A 410 -37.72 -0.32 -10.61
CA LEU A 410 -36.84 -1.45 -10.26
C LEU A 410 -37.50 -2.44 -9.29
N ALA A 411 -38.83 -2.40 -9.14
CA ALA A 411 -39.62 -3.30 -8.29
C ALA A 411 -39.11 -3.42 -6.82
N ALA A 412 -38.44 -2.39 -6.31
CA ALA A 412 -37.72 -2.43 -5.04
C ALA A 412 -38.63 -2.79 -3.83
N PRO A 413 -38.36 -3.87 -3.07
CA PRO A 413 -39.12 -4.19 -1.86
C PRO A 413 -39.09 -3.05 -0.83
N LYS A 414 -40.20 -2.86 -0.10
CA LYS A 414 -40.37 -1.72 0.85
C LYS A 414 -39.45 -1.79 2.06
N ASP A 415 -39.10 -3.02 2.43
CA ASP A 415 -38.18 -3.47 3.47
C ASP A 415 -36.74 -3.67 2.97
N CYS A 416 -36.47 -3.48 1.66
CA CYS A 416 -35.13 -3.59 1.09
C CYS A 416 -34.13 -2.64 1.80
N PRO A 417 -32.99 -3.14 2.31
CA PRO A 417 -32.02 -2.34 3.05
C PRO A 417 -31.52 -1.12 2.27
N ARG A 418 -31.54 0.05 2.93
CA ARG A 418 -31.08 1.32 2.37
C ARG A 418 -29.67 1.58 2.86
N LEU A 419 -28.72 1.62 1.93
CA LEU A 419 -27.29 1.57 2.23
C LEU A 419 -26.58 2.80 1.63
N PHE A 420 -25.62 3.37 2.35
CA PHE A 420 -24.70 4.37 1.81
C PHE A 420 -23.26 4.05 2.18
N PHE A 421 -22.44 3.78 1.16
CA PHE A 421 -21.01 3.56 1.29
C PHE A 421 -20.25 4.79 0.75
N LEU A 422 -19.35 5.34 1.56
CA LEU A 422 -18.54 6.51 1.23
C LEU A 422 -17.06 6.21 1.39
N ASP A 423 -16.27 6.24 0.31
CA ASP A 423 -14.81 6.17 0.39
C ASP A 423 -14.17 7.57 0.48
N GLN A 424 -12.90 7.63 0.88
CA GLN A 424 -12.11 8.86 1.12
C GLN A 424 -12.75 9.85 2.12
N ALA A 425 -13.54 9.33 3.07
CA ALA A 425 -14.34 10.10 4.01
C ALA A 425 -13.54 11.02 4.96
N GLU A 426 -12.21 10.91 5.00
CA GLU A 426 -11.33 11.85 5.69
C GLU A 426 -11.50 13.29 5.20
N LEU A 427 -11.71 13.50 3.89
CA LEU A 427 -11.83 14.84 3.27
C LEU A 427 -13.00 15.63 3.87
N LEU A 428 -14.13 14.95 4.09
CA LEU A 428 -15.32 15.55 4.71
C LEU A 428 -15.19 15.66 6.23
N ALA A 429 -14.26 14.92 6.84
CA ALA A 429 -14.04 14.90 8.29
C ALA A 429 -13.02 15.94 8.75
N SER A 430 -12.06 16.33 7.90
CA SER A 430 -11.12 17.44 8.14
C SER A 430 -11.79 18.81 8.06
N GLU A 431 -12.84 18.94 7.25
CA GLU A 431 -13.54 20.20 7.04
C GLU A 431 -14.30 20.66 8.30
N SER A 432 -13.69 21.60 9.03
CA SER A 432 -14.04 21.96 10.40
C SER A 432 -15.08 23.08 10.48
N LYS A 433 -16.37 22.70 10.49
CA LYS A 433 -17.52 23.62 10.60
C LYS A 433 -17.83 24.00 12.07
N GLY A 434 -16.77 24.29 12.84
CA GLY A 434 -16.81 24.73 14.23
C GLY A 434 -16.95 23.62 15.27
N ARG A 435 -17.45 23.96 16.47
CA ARG A 435 -17.83 22.99 17.52
C ARG A 435 -19.35 22.92 17.65
N SER A 436 -19.86 21.76 18.04
CA SER A 436 -21.29 21.60 18.31
C SER A 436 -21.68 22.24 19.66
N SER A 437 -22.92 22.70 19.79
CA SER A 437 -23.48 23.21 21.05
C SER A 437 -23.62 22.15 22.15
N GLN A 438 -23.37 20.87 21.83
CA GLN A 438 -23.34 19.75 22.77
C GLN A 438 -21.91 19.18 22.94
N GLY A 439 -20.89 19.91 22.48
CA GLY A 439 -19.49 19.49 22.49
C GLY A 439 -19.06 18.72 21.23
N GLY A 440 -17.75 18.52 21.08
CA GLY A 440 -17.13 17.90 19.90
C GLY A 440 -16.99 18.83 18.69
N GLN A 441 -16.08 18.48 17.79
CA GLN A 441 -15.87 19.16 16.51
C GLN A 441 -16.99 18.78 15.53
N LYS A 442 -17.48 19.75 14.77
CA LYS A 442 -18.52 19.58 13.74
C LYS A 442 -17.83 19.53 12.38
N SER A 443 -18.05 18.47 11.62
CA SER A 443 -17.48 18.31 10.28
C SER A 443 -18.53 18.04 9.21
N THR A 444 -18.20 18.35 7.95
CA THR A 444 -19.08 18.09 6.79
C THR A 444 -19.56 16.63 6.76
N LEU A 445 -18.70 15.67 7.12
CA LEU A 445 -19.04 14.25 7.29
C LEU A 445 -20.21 14.07 8.27
N THR A 446 -20.07 14.61 9.49
CA THR A 446 -21.10 14.49 10.53
C THR A 446 -22.38 15.24 10.17
N ASP A 447 -22.27 16.38 9.48
CA ASP A 447 -23.42 17.11 8.96
C ASP A 447 -24.21 16.27 7.95
N ILE A 448 -23.54 15.64 6.98
CA ILE A 448 -24.15 14.77 5.96
C ILE A 448 -24.82 13.55 6.61
N PHE A 449 -24.09 12.76 7.40
CA PHE A 449 -24.65 11.54 8.01
C PHE A 449 -25.76 11.82 9.04
N SER A 450 -25.79 13.00 9.67
CA SER A 450 -26.91 13.41 10.53
C SER A 450 -28.20 13.77 9.79
N ARG A 451 -28.15 13.89 8.46
CA ARG A 451 -29.27 14.31 7.60
C ARG A 451 -29.96 13.17 6.86
N LEU A 452 -29.40 11.97 6.92
CA LEU A 452 -29.93 10.75 6.30
C LEU A 452 -31.04 10.12 7.16
N PRO A 453 -31.88 9.23 6.59
CA PRO A 453 -32.91 8.51 7.34
C PRO A 453 -32.29 7.63 8.44
N GLN A 454 -32.94 7.55 9.62
CA GLN A 454 -32.46 6.74 10.75
C GLN A 454 -32.28 5.25 10.43
N GLN A 455 -33.09 4.72 9.50
CA GLN A 455 -33.06 3.32 9.03
C GLN A 455 -32.03 3.08 7.90
N MET A 456 -31.25 4.10 7.51
CA MET A 456 -30.21 3.97 6.50
C MET A 456 -28.92 3.49 7.15
N ALA A 457 -28.45 2.30 6.77
CA ALA A 457 -27.18 1.78 7.24
C ALA A 457 -26.04 2.44 6.46
N CYS A 458 -25.13 3.07 7.20
CA CYS A 458 -24.09 3.91 6.63
C CYS A 458 -22.71 3.36 6.95
N PHE A 459 -21.87 3.18 5.92
CA PHE A 459 -20.48 2.76 6.05
C PHE A 459 -19.56 3.80 5.40
N CYS A 460 -18.45 4.14 6.05
CA CYS A 460 -17.43 4.99 5.44
C CYS A 460 -16.00 4.49 5.69
N THR A 461 -15.15 4.64 4.69
CA THR A 461 -13.71 4.36 4.76
C THR A 461 -12.90 5.64 4.64
N GLY A 462 -11.75 5.69 5.32
CA GLY A 462 -10.80 6.79 5.13
C GLY A 462 -9.45 6.61 5.80
N THR A 463 -8.53 7.52 5.53
CA THR A 463 -7.11 7.42 5.95
C THR A 463 -6.81 8.00 7.33
N LEU A 464 -7.59 8.98 7.79
CA LEU A 464 -7.40 9.64 9.08
C LEU A 464 -8.57 9.37 10.04
N ASN A 465 -8.27 8.87 11.24
CA ASN A 465 -9.23 8.92 12.36
C ASN A 465 -9.34 10.38 12.86
N LEU A 466 -10.19 11.17 12.23
CA LEU A 466 -10.46 12.57 12.61
C LEU A 466 -11.60 12.71 13.63
N ILE A 467 -12.37 11.64 13.86
CA ILE A 467 -13.41 11.59 14.91
C ILE A 467 -12.76 11.17 16.25
N LYS A 468 -11.67 11.86 16.63
CA LYS A 468 -10.92 11.60 17.88
C LYS A 468 -11.75 11.96 19.11
N ASP A 469 -12.33 13.16 19.12
CA ASP A 469 -13.22 13.63 20.18
C ASP A 469 -14.67 13.16 19.94
N ARG A 470 -14.97 11.88 20.20
CA ARG A 470 -16.37 11.42 20.23
C ARG A 470 -17.08 12.02 21.46
N PRO A 471 -18.12 12.88 21.31
CA PRO A 471 -18.98 13.21 22.43
C PRO A 471 -19.66 11.94 22.94
N ALA A 472 -20.03 11.89 24.22
CA ALA A 472 -20.83 10.79 24.76
C ALA A 472 -22.10 10.59 23.91
N LYS A 473 -22.52 9.34 23.68
CA LYS A 473 -23.58 8.96 22.70
C LYS A 473 -24.90 9.75 22.81
N GLN A 474 -25.18 10.34 23.96
CA GLN A 474 -26.30 11.26 24.18
C GLN A 474 -26.20 12.58 23.38
N TYR A 475 -24.99 13.12 23.17
CA TYR A 475 -24.72 14.47 22.62
C TYR A 475 -24.43 14.53 21.10
N THR A 476 -24.38 13.41 20.40
CA THR A 476 -24.20 13.39 18.93
C THR A 476 -25.54 13.33 18.20
N LYS A 477 -25.64 13.86 16.96
CA LYS A 477 -26.84 13.64 16.12
C LYS A 477 -26.90 12.26 15.45
N LEU A 478 -25.78 11.55 15.40
CA LEU A 478 -25.63 10.20 14.84
C LEU A 478 -24.76 9.32 15.75
N VAL A 479 -24.85 7.99 15.62
CA VAL A 479 -24.03 7.03 16.38
C VAL A 479 -22.84 6.58 15.53
N VAL A 480 -21.62 6.93 15.95
CA VAL A 480 -20.38 6.51 15.26
C VAL A 480 -19.82 5.23 15.87
N CYS A 481 -19.79 4.17 15.06
CA CYS A 481 -19.15 2.89 15.33
C CYS A 481 -17.82 2.81 14.54
N GLY A 482 -16.77 3.42 15.09
CA GLY A 482 -15.42 3.28 14.53
C GLY A 482 -14.85 1.88 14.77
N LEU A 483 -14.43 1.20 13.71
CA LEU A 483 -13.75 -0.11 13.71
C LEU A 483 -12.24 0.05 13.89
N ALA A 484 -11.54 -1.07 14.13
CA ALA A 484 -10.08 -1.11 14.13
C ALA A 484 -9.53 -0.93 12.70
N ALA A 485 -8.36 -0.30 12.58
CA ALA A 485 -7.67 -0.12 11.30
C ALA A 485 -7.34 -1.47 10.63
N LEU A 486 -7.29 -1.49 9.29
CA LEU A 486 -6.87 -2.67 8.54
C LEU A 486 -5.36 -2.86 8.69
N ALA A 487 -4.98 -3.98 9.30
CA ALA A 487 -3.60 -4.43 9.28
C ALA A 487 -3.12 -4.68 7.82
N PRO A 488 -1.80 -4.59 7.57
CA PRO A 488 -1.18 -5.23 6.43
C PRO A 488 -1.55 -6.73 6.35
N LEU A 489 -1.43 -7.33 5.16
CA LEU A 489 -1.74 -8.75 4.96
C LEU A 489 -0.74 -9.65 5.70
N SER A 490 -1.17 -10.85 6.08
CA SER A 490 -0.23 -11.93 6.40
C SER A 490 0.55 -12.32 5.14
N ARG A 491 1.56 -13.17 5.31
CA ARG A 491 2.30 -13.74 4.17
C ARG A 491 1.39 -14.58 3.25
N ASP A 492 0.45 -15.33 3.79
CA ASP A 492 -0.38 -16.25 3.00
C ASP A 492 -1.52 -15.51 2.28
N ALA A 493 -2.11 -14.49 2.91
CA ALA A 493 -2.95 -13.52 2.21
C ALA A 493 -2.18 -12.74 1.13
N ALA A 494 -0.90 -12.40 1.36
CA ALA A 494 -0.07 -11.73 0.36
C ALA A 494 0.24 -12.63 -0.84
N ASP A 495 0.60 -13.89 -0.59
CA ASP A 495 0.79 -14.93 -1.61
C ASP A 495 -0.44 -15.07 -2.51
N LEU A 496 -1.59 -15.32 -1.87
CA LEU A 496 -2.87 -15.52 -2.56
C LEU A 496 -3.33 -14.24 -3.28
N ALA A 497 -3.08 -13.05 -2.72
CA ALA A 497 -3.37 -11.77 -3.38
C ALA A 497 -2.53 -11.57 -4.65
N MET A 498 -1.21 -11.75 -4.57
CA MET A 498 -0.32 -11.56 -5.73
C MET A 498 -0.61 -12.59 -6.84
N LYS A 499 -0.93 -13.83 -6.46
CA LYS A 499 -1.44 -14.87 -7.36
C LYS A 499 -2.74 -14.46 -8.06
N HIS A 500 -3.67 -13.83 -7.35
CA HIS A 500 -4.94 -13.37 -7.93
C HIS A 500 -4.82 -12.16 -8.85
N TRP A 501 -3.91 -11.21 -8.59
CA TRP A 501 -3.85 -9.96 -9.35
C TRP A 501 -3.25 -10.14 -10.75
N ASN A 502 -2.05 -10.74 -10.85
CA ASN A 502 -1.31 -10.84 -12.13
C ASN A 502 -0.91 -12.28 -12.50
N GLY A 503 -1.34 -13.29 -11.73
CA GLY A 503 -0.94 -14.69 -11.94
C GLY A 503 0.52 -15.00 -11.60
N THR A 504 1.29 -14.00 -11.13
CA THR A 504 2.72 -14.13 -10.87
C THR A 504 2.97 -15.01 -9.65
N GLN A 505 3.54 -16.19 -9.87
CA GLN A 505 4.04 -17.07 -8.80
C GLN A 505 5.53 -16.82 -8.61
N TYR A 506 5.91 -16.39 -7.40
CA TYR A 506 7.30 -16.27 -6.98
C TYR A 506 7.75 -17.58 -6.32
N GLU A 507 9.05 -17.86 -6.33
CA GLU A 507 9.63 -18.82 -5.40
C GLU A 507 9.43 -18.34 -3.94
N GLU A 508 9.26 -19.26 -3.01
CA GLU A 508 8.92 -18.98 -1.60
C GLU A 508 9.92 -18.06 -0.88
N ASN A 509 11.22 -18.24 -1.16
CA ASN A 509 12.32 -17.37 -0.74
C ASN A 509 12.15 -15.92 -1.21
N VAL A 510 11.72 -15.70 -2.46
CA VAL A 510 11.52 -14.38 -3.08
C VAL A 510 10.21 -13.76 -2.60
N LEU A 511 9.13 -14.55 -2.49
CA LEU A 511 7.88 -14.10 -1.90
C LEU A 511 8.09 -13.59 -0.47
N ASN A 512 8.84 -14.34 0.35
CA ASN A 512 9.13 -13.95 1.73
C ASN A 512 10.02 -12.68 1.80
N GLN A 513 10.88 -12.42 0.82
CA GLN A 513 11.55 -11.10 0.67
C GLN A 513 10.56 -9.98 0.36
N ILE A 514 9.66 -10.17 -0.62
CA ILE A 514 8.68 -9.17 -1.05
C ILE A 514 7.71 -8.81 0.08
N VAL A 515 7.26 -9.80 0.86
CA VAL A 515 6.43 -9.59 2.06
C VAL A 515 7.18 -8.82 3.15
N LEU A 516 8.49 -9.03 3.32
CA LEU A 516 9.31 -8.25 4.26
C LEU A 516 9.59 -6.82 3.78
N PHE A 517 9.82 -6.60 2.49
CA PHE A 517 10.02 -5.25 1.94
C PHE A 517 8.73 -4.41 1.99
N SER A 518 7.61 -4.98 1.58
CA SER A 518 6.28 -4.35 1.64
C SER A 518 5.69 -4.29 3.05
N GLY A 519 6.17 -5.13 3.97
CA GLY A 519 5.51 -5.38 5.25
C GLY A 519 4.08 -5.91 5.10
N GLY A 520 3.75 -6.59 3.99
CA GLY A 520 2.40 -7.06 3.67
C GLY A 520 1.41 -5.96 3.22
N VAL A 521 1.86 -4.73 2.99
CA VAL A 521 0.97 -3.61 2.61
C VAL A 521 0.42 -3.82 1.18
N PRO A 522 -0.92 -3.91 0.98
CA PRO A 522 -1.51 -4.26 -0.31
C PRO A 522 -1.05 -3.42 -1.51
N ARG A 523 -0.90 -2.08 -1.34
CA ARG A 523 -0.43 -1.21 -2.44
C ARG A 523 1.02 -1.47 -2.85
N LEU A 524 1.90 -1.83 -1.91
CA LEU A 524 3.30 -2.17 -2.20
C LEU A 524 3.38 -3.56 -2.86
N LEU A 525 2.63 -4.53 -2.35
CA LEU A 525 2.47 -5.85 -2.97
C LEU A 525 1.92 -5.76 -4.41
N ARG A 526 1.03 -4.80 -4.68
CA ARG A 526 0.49 -4.55 -6.04
C ARG A 526 1.63 -4.15 -7.00
N TYR A 527 2.37 -3.08 -6.71
CA TYR A 527 3.48 -2.63 -7.56
C TYR A 527 4.53 -3.75 -7.72
N ALA A 528 4.87 -4.50 -6.66
CA ALA A 528 5.73 -5.68 -6.78
C ALA A 528 5.19 -6.72 -7.79
N SER A 529 3.88 -7.01 -7.77
CA SER A 529 3.23 -7.95 -8.69
C SER A 529 3.11 -7.44 -10.13
N GLU A 530 3.24 -6.12 -10.36
CA GLU A 530 3.17 -5.47 -11.68
C GLU A 530 4.50 -5.55 -12.46
N THR A 531 5.55 -6.11 -11.86
CA THR A 531 6.82 -6.44 -12.54
C THR A 531 6.58 -7.16 -13.89
N SER A 532 7.29 -6.72 -14.93
CA SER A 532 7.06 -7.17 -16.32
C SER A 532 8.26 -7.91 -16.92
N GLY A 533 8.01 -8.65 -18.02
CA GLY A 533 9.06 -9.38 -18.74
C GLY A 533 9.71 -10.52 -17.96
N VAL A 534 10.96 -10.84 -18.32
CA VAL A 534 11.74 -11.97 -17.78
C VAL A 534 12.19 -11.74 -16.33
N LEU A 535 12.13 -10.51 -15.83
CA LEU A 535 12.58 -10.13 -14.47
C LEU A 535 11.56 -10.41 -13.36
N ARG A 536 10.38 -10.94 -13.73
CA ARG A 536 9.20 -11.21 -12.88
C ARG A 536 9.42 -12.05 -11.61
N SER A 537 10.57 -12.72 -11.47
CA SER A 537 10.84 -13.68 -10.39
C SER A 537 11.89 -13.22 -9.37
N THR A 538 12.34 -11.97 -9.38
CA THR A 538 13.41 -11.50 -8.48
C THR A 538 12.93 -10.51 -7.41
N ALA A 539 13.46 -10.66 -6.19
CA ALA A 539 13.18 -9.75 -5.07
C ALA A 539 13.65 -8.31 -5.35
N GLN A 540 14.74 -8.14 -6.11
CA GLN A 540 15.26 -6.82 -6.49
C GLN A 540 14.34 -6.10 -7.49
N ALA A 541 13.77 -6.80 -8.48
CA ALA A 541 12.81 -6.17 -9.41
C ALA A 541 11.58 -5.66 -8.64
N ALA A 542 11.02 -6.51 -7.76
CA ALA A 542 9.90 -6.11 -6.90
C ALA A 542 10.25 -4.96 -5.94
N LEU A 543 11.49 -4.92 -5.40
CA LEU A 543 11.97 -3.80 -4.57
C LEU A 543 12.05 -2.48 -5.36
N ASN A 544 12.42 -2.53 -6.65
CA ASN A 544 12.45 -1.36 -7.51
C ASN A 544 11.03 -0.80 -7.73
N GLU A 545 10.06 -1.65 -8.12
CA GLU A 545 8.66 -1.20 -8.30
C GLU A 545 8.05 -0.67 -6.99
N MET A 546 8.34 -1.33 -5.86
CA MET A 546 7.93 -0.83 -4.53
C MET A 546 8.58 0.50 -4.17
N SER A 547 9.79 0.80 -4.68
CA SER A 547 10.45 2.09 -4.45
C SER A 547 9.83 3.20 -5.28
N TRP A 548 9.50 2.94 -6.55
CA TRP A 548 8.72 3.87 -7.37
C TRP A 548 7.33 4.13 -6.76
N CYS A 549 6.70 3.10 -6.17
CA CYS A 549 5.50 3.29 -5.35
C CYS A 549 5.72 4.22 -4.14
N LEU A 550 6.89 4.23 -3.50
CA LEU A 550 7.16 5.19 -2.42
C LEU A 550 7.18 6.63 -2.95
N GLU A 551 7.85 6.86 -4.07
CA GLU A 551 7.98 8.18 -4.71
C GLU A 551 6.60 8.73 -5.13
N GLU A 552 5.85 8.00 -5.95
CA GLU A 552 4.53 8.45 -6.43
C GLU A 552 3.45 8.45 -5.33
N SER A 553 3.40 7.37 -4.54
CA SER A 553 2.22 7.07 -3.72
C SER A 553 2.41 7.36 -2.24
N TYR A 554 3.64 7.61 -1.79
CA TYR A 554 3.94 7.87 -0.38
C TYR A 554 4.97 9.01 -0.19
N GLY A 555 5.23 9.88 -1.17
CA GLY A 555 6.20 10.97 -1.04
C GLY A 555 6.01 11.86 0.20
N SER A 556 4.77 11.99 0.70
CA SER A 556 4.43 12.67 1.97
C SER A 556 5.08 12.04 3.22
N ALA A 557 5.47 10.77 3.18
CA ALA A 557 6.16 10.05 4.23
C ALA A 557 7.69 10.18 4.17
N GLY A 558 8.27 10.52 3.01
CA GLY A 558 9.74 10.60 2.84
C GLY A 558 10.40 11.54 3.85
N ARG A 559 9.73 12.66 4.20
CA ARG A 559 10.17 13.61 5.23
C ARG A 559 10.46 12.99 6.61
N PHE A 560 9.79 11.88 6.95
CA PHE A 560 9.97 11.18 8.23
C PHE A 560 11.16 10.20 8.20
N PHE A 561 11.71 9.91 7.02
CA PHE A 561 12.96 9.16 6.83
C PHE A 561 14.16 10.07 6.56
N SER A 562 13.93 11.32 6.15
CA SER A 562 14.95 12.37 6.08
C SER A 562 15.40 12.90 7.46
N ASP A 563 14.58 12.70 8.50
CA ASP A 563 14.88 13.04 9.90
C ASP A 563 15.43 11.79 10.62
N PRO A 564 16.71 11.77 11.06
CA PRO A 564 17.32 10.57 11.65
C PRO A 564 16.70 10.13 12.98
N ASP A 565 16.16 11.06 13.79
CA ASP A 565 15.57 10.75 15.10
C ASP A 565 14.17 10.15 14.93
N ILE A 566 13.37 10.67 13.99
CA ILE A 566 12.09 10.07 13.60
C ILE A 566 12.35 8.71 12.92
N ALA A 567 13.25 8.65 11.94
CA ALA A 567 13.52 7.44 11.17
C ALA A 567 14.00 6.27 12.06
N SER A 568 14.97 6.53 12.94
CA SER A 568 15.49 5.50 13.86
C SER A 568 14.43 5.06 14.87
N SER A 569 13.61 5.98 15.39
CA SER A 569 12.51 5.66 16.30
C SER A 569 11.41 4.83 15.63
N LEU A 570 11.07 5.12 14.37
CA LEU A 570 10.16 4.31 13.56
C LEU A 570 10.71 2.89 13.32
N VAL A 571 11.99 2.76 12.93
CA VAL A 571 12.63 1.45 12.70
C VAL A 571 12.70 0.62 13.98
N LEU A 572 13.04 1.23 15.12
CA LEU A 572 12.99 0.59 16.43
C LEU A 572 11.57 0.10 16.76
N CYS A 573 10.54 0.93 16.52
CA CYS A 573 9.13 0.56 16.73
C CYS A 573 8.62 -0.52 15.76
N SER A 574 9.24 -0.68 14.57
CA SER A 574 8.92 -1.73 13.59
C SER A 574 9.52 -3.10 13.94
N ALA A 575 10.63 -3.11 14.69
CA ALA A 575 11.27 -4.34 15.12
C ALA A 575 10.60 -4.96 16.35
N VAL A 576 10.15 -4.12 17.29
CA VAL A 576 9.57 -4.58 18.57
C VAL A 576 8.07 -4.28 18.68
N ARG A 577 7.32 -5.06 19.47
CA ARG A 577 5.87 -4.84 19.69
C ARG A 577 5.57 -3.59 20.51
N TRP A 578 5.76 -2.42 19.92
CA TRP A 578 5.56 -1.14 20.58
C TRP A 578 4.09 -0.69 20.52
N PRO A 579 3.42 -0.44 21.65
CA PRO A 579 2.02 -0.03 21.65
C PRO A 579 1.89 1.41 21.12
N THR A 580 0.81 1.66 20.37
CA THR A 580 0.38 3.00 19.95
C THR A 580 -1.03 3.24 20.46
N ALA A 581 -1.27 4.38 21.09
CA ALA A 581 -2.58 4.73 21.65
C ALA A 581 -2.95 6.18 21.33
N ASP A 582 -4.16 6.41 20.82
CA ASP A 582 -4.66 7.74 20.45
C ASP A 582 -4.77 8.73 21.65
N THR A 583 -4.57 8.25 22.89
CA THR A 583 -4.60 9.07 24.12
C THR A 583 -3.50 8.68 25.10
N GLY A 584 -2.96 9.66 25.84
CA GLY A 584 -1.94 9.44 26.86
C GLY A 584 -0.52 9.37 26.29
N LEU A 585 0.36 8.64 26.99
CA LEU A 585 1.81 8.62 26.75
C LEU A 585 2.20 8.19 25.32
N TYR A 586 1.51 7.20 24.76
CA TYR A 586 1.88 6.54 23.49
C TYR A 586 1.21 7.15 22.24
N SER A 587 0.92 8.45 22.28
CA SER A 587 0.22 9.19 21.20
C SER A 587 1.18 9.78 20.14
N THR A 588 2.45 9.97 20.48
CA THR A 588 3.53 10.34 19.55
C THR A 588 4.53 9.20 19.36
N VAL A 589 5.34 9.30 18.31
CA VAL A 589 6.52 8.44 18.13
C VAL A 589 7.47 8.66 19.33
N PRO A 590 7.99 7.60 19.98
CA PRO A 590 8.89 7.75 21.12
C PRO A 590 10.07 8.67 20.83
N GLY A 591 10.35 9.61 21.75
CA GLY A 591 11.42 10.60 21.60
C GLY A 591 11.06 11.84 20.76
N THR A 592 9.98 11.80 19.96
CA THR A 592 9.61 12.89 19.04
C THR A 592 8.27 13.54 19.43
N SER A 593 7.96 14.68 18.79
CA SER A 593 6.68 15.38 18.88
C SER A 593 5.63 14.90 17.87
N THR A 594 6.01 14.06 16.90
CA THR A 594 5.16 13.65 15.77
C THR A 594 4.07 12.69 16.22
N ALA A 595 2.80 13.02 15.96
CA ALA A 595 1.70 12.14 16.31
C ALA A 595 1.66 10.88 15.44
N TRP A 596 1.35 9.70 16.02
CA TRP A 596 1.23 8.46 15.24
C TRP A 596 0.23 8.56 14.08
N SER A 597 -0.83 9.36 14.24
CA SER A 597 -1.79 9.62 13.15
C SER A 597 -1.19 10.36 11.94
N GLU A 598 -0.11 11.13 12.09
CA GLU A 598 0.57 11.74 10.94
C GLU A 598 1.42 10.71 10.17
N ILE A 599 2.17 9.89 10.90
CA ILE A 599 2.96 8.76 10.36
C ILE A 599 2.05 7.80 9.58
N PHE A 600 0.91 7.43 10.18
CA PHE A 600 -0.09 6.55 9.59
C PHE A 600 -0.82 7.19 8.40
N ASN A 601 -1.09 8.50 8.43
CA ASN A 601 -1.71 9.20 7.31
C ASN A 601 -0.81 9.21 6.06
N ALA A 602 0.47 9.56 6.26
CA ALA A 602 1.45 9.59 5.19
C ALA A 602 1.79 8.19 4.63
N GLY A 603 1.43 7.11 5.33
CA GLY A 603 1.79 5.74 4.98
C GLY A 603 3.25 5.38 5.29
N ALA A 604 3.91 6.15 6.18
CA ALA A 604 5.24 5.81 6.68
C ALA A 604 5.20 4.53 7.53
N ALA A 605 4.14 4.35 8.33
CA ALA A 605 3.93 3.16 9.16
C ALA A 605 2.46 2.73 9.20
N PHE A 606 2.22 1.55 9.74
CA PHE A 606 0.93 0.85 9.75
C PHE A 606 0.69 0.21 11.14
N PRO A 607 -0.53 0.24 11.68
CA PRO A 607 -0.86 -0.51 12.90
C PRO A 607 -1.02 -2.00 12.56
N ALA A 608 -0.41 -2.87 13.37
CA ALA A 608 -0.49 -4.32 13.20
C ALA A 608 -0.45 -5.01 14.58
N ASN A 609 -1.53 -5.71 14.97
CA ASN A 609 -1.58 -6.58 16.16
C ASN A 609 -0.97 -5.97 17.46
N ASN A 610 -1.47 -4.79 17.87
CA ASN A 610 -0.97 -4.00 19.01
C ASN A 610 0.50 -3.57 18.91
N SER A 611 1.04 -3.51 17.68
CA SER A 611 2.38 -3.04 17.36
C SER A 611 2.38 -2.15 16.11
N VAL A 612 3.54 -1.61 15.77
CA VAL A 612 3.77 -0.84 14.54
C VAL A 612 4.50 -1.71 13.53
N LEU A 613 4.10 -1.61 12.26
CA LEU A 613 4.86 -2.10 11.12
C LEU A 613 5.31 -0.91 10.26
N VAL A 614 6.58 -0.91 9.88
CA VAL A 614 7.17 0.02 8.91
C VAL A 614 7.74 -0.81 7.76
N PRO A 615 7.29 -0.61 6.50
CA PRO A 615 7.80 -1.34 5.34
C PRO A 615 9.30 -1.14 5.16
N ARG A 616 10.07 -2.22 5.01
CA ARG A 616 11.53 -2.13 4.91
C ARG A 616 12.02 -1.43 3.64
N VAL A 617 11.18 -1.35 2.60
CA VAL A 617 11.52 -0.65 1.35
C VAL A 617 12.02 0.79 1.61
N TRP A 618 11.52 1.47 2.64
CA TRP A 618 11.95 2.82 3.05
C TRP A 618 13.46 3.00 3.30
N TRP A 619 14.20 1.93 3.61
CA TRP A 619 15.66 1.95 3.78
C TRP A 619 16.39 0.75 3.13
N CYS A 620 15.68 -0.07 2.36
CA CYS A 620 16.28 -1.13 1.55
C CYS A 620 16.71 -0.63 0.17
N SER A 621 16.05 0.39 -0.39
CA SER A 621 16.45 1.02 -1.65
C SER A 621 17.32 2.26 -1.46
N ASP A 622 16.98 3.14 -0.52
CA ASP A 622 17.76 4.34 -0.22
C ASP A 622 18.98 4.03 0.68
N LYS A 623 20.18 4.15 0.09
CA LYS A 623 21.47 3.93 0.78
C LYS A 623 21.84 5.05 1.76
N VAL A 624 21.36 6.27 1.56
CA VAL A 624 21.63 7.42 2.43
C VAL A 624 20.80 7.28 3.71
N VAL A 625 19.49 7.02 3.57
CA VAL A 625 18.61 6.71 4.71
C VAL A 625 19.11 5.48 5.46
N ARG A 626 19.54 4.42 4.76
CA ARG A 626 20.16 3.25 5.38
C ARG A 626 21.41 3.59 6.20
N GLN A 627 22.34 4.38 5.65
CA GLN A 627 23.57 4.78 6.35
C GLN A 627 23.26 5.64 7.58
N GLN A 628 22.32 6.57 7.48
CA GLN A 628 21.85 7.40 8.60
C GLN A 628 21.26 6.55 9.73
N LEU A 629 20.41 5.57 9.39
CA LEU A 629 19.86 4.61 10.35
C LEU A 629 20.95 3.73 10.99
N GLU A 630 21.91 3.25 10.22
CA GLU A 630 23.02 2.45 10.74
C GLU A 630 23.89 3.24 11.73
N ASP A 631 24.26 4.49 11.42
CA ASP A 631 25.05 5.31 12.34
C ASP A 631 24.26 5.76 13.59
N ALA A 632 22.97 6.06 13.46
CA ALA A 632 22.09 6.36 14.59
C ALA A 632 21.94 5.15 15.54
N LEU A 633 21.69 3.95 15.02
CA LEU A 633 21.57 2.73 15.82
C LEU A 633 22.91 2.29 16.43
N LYS A 634 24.02 2.50 15.71
CA LYS A 634 25.39 2.26 16.18
C LYS A 634 25.76 3.13 17.37
N ALA A 635 25.31 4.38 17.45
CA ALA A 635 25.44 5.22 18.65
C ALA A 635 24.69 4.65 19.87
N LEU A 636 23.69 3.80 19.65
CA LEU A 636 22.95 3.07 20.69
C LEU A 636 23.51 1.66 20.97
N ASN A 637 24.61 1.25 20.32
CA ASN A 637 25.10 -0.14 20.25
C ASN A 637 24.01 -1.14 19.83
N ILE A 638 23.23 -0.77 18.82
CA ILE A 638 22.24 -1.61 18.12
C ILE A 638 22.67 -1.74 16.66
N CYS A 639 22.44 -2.89 16.03
CA CYS A 639 22.84 -3.15 14.64
C CYS A 639 21.62 -3.44 13.76
N LEU A 640 21.45 -2.68 12.68
CA LEU A 640 20.26 -2.73 11.82
C LEU A 640 20.01 -4.14 11.23
N ASP A 641 21.03 -4.75 10.60
CA ASP A 641 20.93 -6.10 10.00
C ASP A 641 20.78 -7.23 11.03
N ARG A 642 20.93 -6.95 12.34
CA ARG A 642 20.69 -7.92 13.42
C ARG A 642 19.33 -7.71 14.10
N LEU A 643 18.87 -6.47 14.14
CA LEU A 643 17.54 -6.10 14.63
C LEU A 643 16.44 -6.46 13.61
N LEU A 644 16.75 -6.33 12.31
CA LEU A 644 15.85 -6.65 11.19
C LEU A 644 16.64 -7.44 10.12
N PRO A 645 16.97 -8.73 10.38
CA PRO A 645 17.79 -9.56 9.50
C PRO A 645 17.17 -9.77 8.11
N ASP A 646 18.04 -9.97 7.13
CA ASP A 646 17.67 -10.33 5.74
C ASP A 646 17.17 -11.79 5.69
N SER A 647 16.01 -12.02 5.09
CA SER A 647 15.44 -13.36 4.98
C SER A 647 16.28 -14.31 4.12
N LEU A 648 17.04 -13.82 3.14
CA LEU A 648 17.96 -14.68 2.37
C LEU A 648 19.16 -15.13 3.22
N GLN A 649 19.60 -14.33 4.19
CA GLN A 649 20.63 -14.73 5.14
C GLN A 649 20.12 -15.78 6.14
N LEU A 650 18.87 -15.69 6.57
CA LEU A 650 18.24 -16.70 7.42
C LEU A 650 17.97 -18.00 6.64
N VAL A 651 17.39 -17.91 5.44
CA VAL A 651 17.06 -19.08 4.60
C VAL A 651 18.31 -19.81 4.10
N SER A 652 19.37 -19.10 3.71
CA SER A 652 20.63 -19.77 3.33
C SER A 652 21.26 -20.53 4.50
N GLN A 653 21.09 -20.04 5.74
CA GLN A 653 21.54 -20.74 6.95
C GLN A 653 20.71 -21.98 7.31
N ASN A 654 19.48 -22.14 6.81
CA ASN A 654 18.70 -23.37 6.99
C ASN A 654 19.43 -24.61 6.46
N SER A 655 20.12 -24.45 5.32
CA SER A 655 20.92 -25.51 4.69
C SER A 655 22.08 -25.99 5.56
N GLN A 656 22.47 -25.19 6.56
CA GLN A 656 23.59 -25.45 7.48
C GLN A 656 23.13 -26.01 8.84
N GLY A 657 21.83 -26.30 8.99
CA GLY A 657 21.26 -26.99 10.16
C GLY A 657 20.83 -26.06 11.31
N SER A 658 20.42 -26.66 12.43
CA SER A 658 19.82 -25.94 13.57
C SER A 658 20.79 -25.01 14.31
N LEU A 659 22.09 -25.35 14.34
CA LEU A 659 23.12 -24.52 14.98
C LEU A 659 23.42 -23.23 14.21
N ALA A 660 23.19 -23.19 12.90
CA ALA A 660 23.35 -21.97 12.11
C ALA A 660 22.25 -20.96 12.46
N ARG A 661 20.99 -21.40 12.45
CA ARG A 661 19.82 -20.58 12.82
C ARG A 661 19.84 -20.03 14.25
N GLY A 662 20.54 -20.69 15.17
CA GLY A 662 20.68 -20.25 16.56
C GLY A 662 21.30 -18.85 16.65
N LYS A 663 22.37 -18.58 15.90
CA LYS A 663 23.14 -17.34 16.04
C LYS A 663 22.36 -16.07 15.66
N PRO A 664 21.69 -15.96 14.50
CA PRO A 664 20.84 -14.80 14.22
C PRO A 664 19.70 -14.63 15.21
N TRP A 665 19.15 -15.73 15.74
CA TRP A 665 18.10 -15.69 16.76
C TRP A 665 18.61 -15.14 18.10
N GLU A 666 19.78 -15.57 18.57
CA GLU A 666 20.48 -15.05 19.74
C GLU A 666 20.74 -13.53 19.60
N GLU A 667 21.26 -13.09 18.44
CA GLU A 667 21.52 -11.68 18.17
C GLU A 667 20.22 -10.86 18.12
N LEU A 668 19.20 -11.33 17.39
CA LEU A 668 17.91 -10.66 17.27
C LEU A 668 17.27 -10.43 18.64
N VAL A 669 17.24 -11.45 19.50
CA VAL A 669 16.71 -11.33 20.87
C VAL A 669 17.45 -10.25 21.66
N ALA A 670 18.79 -10.22 21.59
CA ALA A 670 19.58 -9.21 22.29
C ALA A 670 19.32 -7.79 21.75
N HIS A 671 19.32 -7.61 20.42
CA HIS A 671 19.12 -6.30 19.79
C HIS A 671 17.68 -5.79 19.99
N SER A 672 16.67 -6.66 19.98
CA SER A 672 15.28 -6.27 20.24
C SER A 672 15.01 -5.92 21.71
N LEU A 673 15.66 -6.62 22.66
CA LEU A 673 15.61 -6.22 24.07
C LEU A 673 16.25 -4.84 24.28
N ALA A 674 17.45 -4.62 23.71
CA ALA A 674 18.12 -3.31 23.75
C ALA A 674 17.26 -2.20 23.10
N ALA A 675 16.70 -2.44 21.91
CA ALA A 675 15.81 -1.52 21.20
C ALA A 675 14.61 -1.11 22.05
N ARG A 676 13.96 -2.07 22.71
CA ARG A 676 12.78 -1.81 23.55
C ARG A 676 13.09 -0.99 24.80
N PHE A 677 14.27 -1.18 25.40
CA PHE A 677 14.79 -0.31 26.45
C PHE A 677 15.08 1.13 25.97
N ARG A 678 15.61 1.30 24.75
CA ARG A 678 15.78 2.64 24.15
C ARG A 678 14.44 3.35 23.97
N LEU A 679 13.45 2.68 23.37
CA LEU A 679 12.10 3.23 23.18
C LEU A 679 11.44 3.62 24.51
N TYR A 680 11.59 2.82 25.57
CA TYR A 680 11.12 3.18 26.92
C TYR A 680 11.75 4.50 27.42
N CYS A 681 13.06 4.65 27.28
CA CYS A 681 13.77 5.87 27.70
C CYS A 681 13.33 7.08 26.87
N MET A 682 13.27 6.94 25.54
CA MET A 682 12.80 7.95 24.59
C MET A 682 11.35 8.39 24.89
N GLN A 683 10.45 7.43 25.10
CA GLN A 683 9.03 7.67 25.38
C GLN A 683 8.80 8.45 26.68
N ARG A 684 9.57 8.15 27.74
CA ARG A 684 9.49 8.83 29.03
C ARG A 684 10.41 10.05 29.16
N LYS A 685 11.11 10.43 28.07
CA LYS A 685 12.12 11.52 28.02
C LYS A 685 13.24 11.37 29.06
N CYS A 686 13.57 10.14 29.45
CA CYS A 686 14.60 9.84 30.43
C CYS A 686 15.97 9.65 29.74
N THR A 687 17.05 10.15 30.36
CA THR A 687 18.40 9.87 29.84
C THR A 687 18.74 8.40 30.08
N GLY A 688 18.91 7.64 28.99
CA GLY A 688 19.21 6.20 29.07
C GLY A 688 20.44 5.87 29.93
N ASN A 689 21.35 6.84 30.12
CA ASN A 689 22.54 6.68 30.94
C ASN A 689 22.27 6.46 32.45
N ASN A 690 21.17 6.99 32.98
CA ASN A 690 20.82 6.91 34.41
C ASN A 690 19.48 6.18 34.66
N THR A 691 18.83 5.69 33.60
CA THR A 691 17.48 5.10 33.70
C THR A 691 17.56 3.62 34.06
N TRP A 692 17.10 3.29 35.27
CA TRP A 692 16.72 1.93 35.62
C TRP A 692 15.22 1.76 35.34
N ALA A 693 14.87 0.86 34.43
CA ALA A 693 13.50 0.53 34.07
C ALA A 693 13.08 -0.79 34.72
N PRO A 694 11.85 -0.94 35.26
CA PRO A 694 11.35 -2.25 35.69
C PRO A 694 11.42 -3.25 34.53
N PHE A 695 11.89 -4.48 34.77
CA PHE A 695 12.05 -5.46 33.68
C PHE A 695 10.72 -5.69 32.93
N LEU A 696 9.59 -5.72 33.65
CA LEU A 696 8.25 -5.93 33.09
C LEU A 696 7.70 -4.77 32.22
N GLU A 697 8.25 -3.55 32.32
CA GLU A 697 7.94 -2.47 31.37
C GLU A 697 8.63 -2.74 30.01
N ILE A 698 9.81 -3.36 30.04
CA ILE A 698 10.57 -3.71 28.84
C ILE A 698 10.10 -5.05 28.27
N TYR A 699 9.71 -6.01 29.12
CA TYR A 699 9.10 -7.28 28.74
C TYR A 699 7.70 -7.41 29.37
N PRO A 700 6.64 -6.85 28.75
CA PRO A 700 5.28 -7.05 29.24
C PRO A 700 4.82 -8.50 29.00
N THR A 701 4.17 -9.08 29.99
CA THR A 701 3.57 -10.42 29.92
C THR A 701 2.42 -10.51 30.92
N ASP A 702 1.41 -11.29 30.58
CA ASP A 702 0.28 -11.68 31.43
C ASP A 702 0.57 -12.95 32.28
N ASN A 703 1.70 -13.62 32.04
CA ASN A 703 2.02 -14.86 32.70
C ASN A 703 2.51 -14.66 34.14
N ALA A 704 1.67 -14.97 35.13
CA ALA A 704 1.93 -14.76 36.55
C ALA A 704 3.26 -15.34 37.06
N HIS A 705 3.71 -16.50 36.57
CA HIS A 705 5.02 -17.05 36.98
C HIS A 705 6.18 -16.24 36.43
N LEU A 706 6.13 -15.86 35.15
CA LEU A 706 7.17 -15.04 34.54
C LEU A 706 7.16 -13.61 35.12
N GLN A 707 6.00 -13.09 35.53
CA GLN A 707 5.89 -11.86 36.32
C GLN A 707 6.66 -11.99 37.64
N MET A 708 6.38 -13.00 38.48
CA MET A 708 7.07 -13.22 39.76
C MET A 708 8.60 -13.42 39.61
N VAL A 709 9.04 -13.96 38.47
CA VAL A 709 10.47 -14.15 38.14
C VAL A 709 11.16 -12.85 37.71
N LEU A 710 10.46 -11.91 37.08
CA LEU A 710 11.03 -10.66 36.53
C LEU A 710 10.76 -9.40 37.37
N GLU A 711 9.68 -9.38 38.15
CA GLU A 711 9.31 -8.29 39.07
C GLU A 711 10.44 -7.86 40.04
N PRO A 712 11.31 -8.74 40.57
CA PRO A 712 12.39 -8.34 41.47
C PRO A 712 13.53 -7.53 40.81
N PHE A 713 13.43 -7.21 39.51
CA PHE A 713 14.55 -6.71 38.71
C PHE A 713 14.24 -5.43 37.92
N GLU A 714 15.25 -4.55 37.88
CA GLU A 714 15.34 -3.41 36.97
C GLU A 714 16.46 -3.63 35.95
N VAL A 715 16.39 -2.93 34.82
CA VAL A 715 17.34 -3.00 33.71
C VAL A 715 17.85 -1.61 33.31
N CYS A 716 19.12 -1.53 32.93
CA CYS A 716 19.74 -0.32 32.38
C CYS A 716 20.71 -0.72 31.24
N TRP A 717 20.18 -0.84 30.02
CA TRP A 717 20.93 -1.29 28.85
C TRP A 717 21.51 -0.11 28.05
N ARG A 718 22.09 0.86 28.77
CA ARG A 718 22.61 2.12 28.20
C ARG A 718 23.78 1.91 27.22
N ASN A 719 24.44 0.76 27.29
CA ASN A 719 25.52 0.35 26.38
C ASN A 719 25.04 -0.66 25.31
N GLY A 720 23.73 -0.88 25.13
CA GLY A 720 23.15 -1.72 24.08
C GLY A 720 23.54 -3.20 24.17
N VAL A 721 23.94 -3.79 23.04
CA VAL A 721 24.46 -5.16 22.95
C VAL A 721 25.99 -5.14 22.85
N SER A 722 26.67 -6.07 23.51
CA SER A 722 28.12 -6.22 23.46
C SER A 722 28.54 -7.65 23.15
N TYR A 723 29.68 -7.78 22.47
CA TYR A 723 30.28 -9.05 22.04
C TYR A 723 31.63 -9.20 22.74
N PRO A 724 31.73 -10.00 23.82
CA PRO A 724 32.93 -10.03 24.64
C PRO A 724 34.07 -10.79 23.95
N GLN A 725 35.32 -10.51 24.35
CA GLN A 725 36.52 -11.16 23.80
C GLN A 725 36.78 -12.57 24.37
N SER A 726 36.12 -12.90 25.47
CA SER A 726 36.04 -14.21 26.11
C SER A 726 34.58 -14.53 26.45
N GLU A 727 34.22 -15.80 26.54
CA GLU A 727 32.86 -16.23 26.91
C GLU A 727 32.46 -15.61 28.26
N ALA A 728 31.40 -14.79 28.28
CA ALA A 728 30.90 -14.14 29.48
C ALA A 728 30.11 -15.14 30.36
N SER A 729 30.16 -14.94 31.68
CA SER A 729 29.54 -15.81 32.69
C SER A 729 28.68 -15.05 33.70
N VAL A 730 27.81 -15.77 34.44
CA VAL A 730 27.05 -15.18 35.56
C VAL A 730 27.91 -14.81 36.77
N SER A 731 29.19 -15.20 36.78
CA SER A 731 30.17 -14.81 37.81
C SER A 731 30.87 -13.49 37.48
N ASP A 732 30.65 -12.93 36.29
CA ASP A 732 31.30 -11.72 35.83
C ASP A 732 30.62 -10.47 36.43
N ALA A 733 31.35 -9.36 36.53
CA ALA A 733 30.77 -8.10 37.01
C ALA A 733 29.68 -7.59 36.03
N ALA A 734 28.48 -7.31 36.57
CA ALA A 734 27.33 -6.88 35.79
C ALA A 734 27.55 -5.50 35.16
N GLY A 735 27.61 -5.47 33.82
CA GLY A 735 27.75 -4.27 33.02
C GLY A 735 26.42 -3.56 32.75
N HIS A 736 26.41 -2.71 31.73
CA HIS A 736 25.20 -2.01 31.24
C HIS A 736 24.89 -2.35 29.76
N ALA A 737 25.40 -3.48 29.29
CA ALA A 737 25.14 -4.05 27.95
C ALA A 737 24.71 -5.51 28.09
N ILE A 738 23.78 -5.95 27.25
CA ILE A 738 23.48 -7.38 27.09
C ILE A 738 24.70 -8.03 26.44
N MET A 739 25.34 -8.99 27.12
CA MET A 739 26.48 -9.72 26.56
C MET A 739 25.97 -10.85 25.68
N CYS A 740 26.42 -10.89 24.43
CA CYS A 740 26.02 -11.87 23.44
C CYS A 740 27.19 -12.82 23.14
N ASN A 741 27.09 -14.07 23.59
CA ASN A 741 28.14 -15.09 23.47
C ASN A 741 28.18 -15.79 22.09
N VAL A 742 27.40 -15.32 21.11
CA VAL A 742 27.40 -15.76 19.70
C VAL A 742 28.79 -15.99 19.08
N PRO A 743 29.87 -15.24 19.40
CA PRO A 743 31.22 -15.55 18.90
C PRO A 743 31.74 -16.93 19.34
N PHE A 744 31.32 -17.44 20.50
CA PHE A 744 31.86 -18.65 21.13
C PHE A 744 31.08 -19.89 20.71
N ARG A 745 31.78 -20.86 20.10
CA ARG A 745 31.17 -22.14 19.73
C ARG A 745 30.82 -22.93 20.98
N ASN A 746 29.55 -23.29 21.13
CA ASN A 746 29.01 -24.01 22.28
C ASN A 746 29.20 -23.23 23.61
N ALA A 747 28.84 -21.95 23.64
CA ALA A 747 28.75 -21.16 24.87
C ALA A 747 27.90 -21.84 25.96
N HIS A 748 28.12 -21.49 27.23
CA HIS A 748 27.35 -22.01 28.37
C HIS A 748 25.99 -21.35 28.50
N HIS A 749 25.96 -20.03 28.39
CA HIS A 749 24.76 -19.23 28.28
C HIS A 749 24.90 -18.36 27.03
N ASP A 750 23.82 -18.20 26.27
CA ASP A 750 23.88 -17.61 24.93
C ASP A 750 23.86 -16.08 25.05
N LEU A 751 23.02 -15.57 25.96
CA LEU A 751 23.03 -14.17 26.41
C LEU A 751 23.19 -14.08 27.94
N LEU A 752 23.89 -13.05 28.40
CA LEU A 752 23.89 -12.62 29.81
C LEU A 752 23.24 -11.24 29.88
N ILE A 753 22.09 -11.16 30.55
CA ILE A 753 21.26 -9.95 30.64
C ILE A 753 21.58 -9.25 31.96
N PRO A 754 22.20 -8.05 31.97
CA PRO A 754 22.47 -7.35 33.22
C PRO A 754 21.18 -6.78 33.80
N VAL A 755 21.00 -7.00 35.10
CA VAL A 755 19.88 -6.52 35.90
C VAL A 755 20.38 -5.93 37.22
N LYS A 756 19.53 -5.13 37.86
CA LYS A 756 19.68 -4.68 39.25
C LYS A 756 18.52 -5.23 40.07
N ARG A 757 18.83 -5.90 41.18
CA ARG A 757 17.83 -6.47 42.08
C ARG A 757 17.22 -5.37 42.96
N VAL A 758 15.93 -5.10 42.81
CA VAL A 758 15.21 -3.99 43.47
C VAL A 758 15.45 -3.96 44.99
N LYS A 759 15.33 -5.13 45.64
CA LYS A 759 15.38 -5.27 47.11
C LYS A 759 16.71 -4.87 47.76
N CYS A 760 17.83 -4.92 47.04
CA CYS A 760 19.18 -4.70 47.62
C CYS A 760 20.12 -3.87 46.76
N GLY A 761 19.70 -3.44 45.56
CA GLY A 761 20.50 -2.62 44.65
C GLY A 761 21.66 -3.34 43.97
N THR A 762 21.88 -4.64 44.23
CA THR A 762 22.95 -5.44 43.64
C THR A 762 22.73 -5.59 42.13
N CYS A 763 23.76 -5.28 41.34
CA CYS A 763 23.78 -5.59 39.91
C CYS A 763 24.31 -7.01 39.69
N GLU A 764 23.61 -7.79 38.88
CA GLU A 764 23.90 -9.20 38.59
C GLU A 764 23.53 -9.54 37.13
N TYR A 765 23.96 -10.70 36.62
CA TYR A 765 23.50 -11.22 35.32
C TYR A 765 22.41 -12.27 35.51
N ILE A 766 21.32 -12.13 34.75
CA ILE A 766 20.41 -13.24 34.43
C ILE A 766 21.00 -14.01 33.25
N ALA A 767 21.08 -15.34 33.36
CA ALA A 767 21.44 -16.20 32.25
C ALA A 767 20.25 -16.37 31.30
N ALA A 768 20.50 -16.38 29.99
CA ALA A 768 19.49 -16.72 29.01
C ALA A 768 19.98 -17.75 27.97
N GLN A 769 19.07 -18.65 27.61
CA GLN A 769 19.23 -19.66 26.57
C GLN A 769 18.24 -19.37 25.44
N CYS A 770 18.73 -18.97 24.28
CA CYS A 770 17.90 -18.60 23.13
C CYS A 770 17.71 -19.82 22.23
N ARG A 771 16.46 -20.22 22.00
CA ARG A 771 16.11 -21.46 21.27
C ARG A 771 15.23 -21.13 20.08
N TYR A 772 15.76 -21.29 18.87
CA TYR A 772 14.90 -21.31 17.68
C TYR A 772 14.18 -22.66 17.63
N GLY A 773 12.86 -22.63 17.87
CA GLY A 773 12.04 -23.83 18.05
C GLY A 773 11.92 -24.30 19.50
N VAL A 774 12.22 -25.57 19.77
CA VAL A 774 11.84 -26.27 21.00
C VAL A 774 12.74 -25.94 22.20
N LYS A 775 12.10 -25.75 23.38
CA LYS A 775 12.77 -25.60 24.69
C LYS A 775 13.64 -26.82 25.04
N LYS A 776 14.66 -26.63 25.88
CA LYS A 776 15.37 -27.72 26.57
C LYS A 776 14.49 -28.37 27.64
N THR A 777 14.53 -29.69 27.73
CA THR A 777 13.94 -30.49 28.81
C THR A 777 14.77 -30.38 30.10
N ALA A 778 14.24 -30.86 31.24
CA ALA A 778 15.01 -30.97 32.48
C ALA A 778 16.27 -31.84 32.32
N LYS A 779 16.21 -32.86 31.46
CA LYS A 779 17.37 -33.69 31.09
C LYS A 779 18.40 -32.86 30.32
N ASP A 780 18.02 -32.19 29.24
CA ASP A 780 18.97 -31.40 28.43
C ASP A 780 19.64 -30.28 29.25
N LEU A 781 18.88 -29.64 30.16
CA LEU A 781 19.41 -28.65 31.09
C LEU A 781 20.42 -29.25 32.08
N ASN A 782 20.16 -30.45 32.59
CA ASN A 782 21.08 -31.19 33.46
C ASN A 782 22.34 -31.66 32.71
N ASP A 783 22.17 -32.29 31.55
CA ASP A 783 23.26 -32.81 30.72
C ASP A 783 24.17 -31.67 30.21
N THR A 784 23.62 -30.46 30.02
CA THR A 784 24.38 -29.24 29.71
C THR A 784 24.70 -28.34 30.91
N CYS A 785 24.57 -28.86 32.14
CA CYS A 785 24.94 -28.23 33.42
C CYS A 785 24.41 -26.80 33.63
N GLN A 786 23.22 -26.47 33.11
CA GLN A 786 22.67 -25.11 33.07
C GLN A 786 22.26 -24.56 34.44
N ASP A 787 22.26 -25.41 35.47
CA ASP A 787 22.07 -25.06 36.88
C ASP A 787 23.36 -24.58 37.55
N LYS A 788 24.51 -24.69 36.88
CA LYS A 788 25.84 -24.27 37.35
C LYS A 788 26.29 -22.97 36.66
N ALA A 789 27.10 -22.17 37.35
CA ALA A 789 27.53 -20.85 36.89
C ALA A 789 28.42 -20.85 35.62
N ARG A 790 28.96 -22.01 35.24
CA ARG A 790 29.81 -22.24 34.05
C ARG A 790 29.86 -23.73 33.72
N LYS A 791 30.44 -24.09 32.56
CA LYS A 791 30.76 -25.49 32.24
C LYS A 791 31.91 -26.04 33.08
N PRO A 792 31.94 -27.38 33.32
CA PRO A 792 33.13 -28.04 33.83
C PRO A 792 34.27 -27.97 32.82
N LYS A 793 35.47 -27.71 33.31
CA LYS A 793 36.73 -27.92 32.57
C LYS A 793 37.03 -29.41 32.51
N LYS A 794 37.99 -29.80 31.67
CA LYS A 794 38.31 -31.21 31.35
C LYS A 794 38.61 -32.12 32.56
N ASN A 795 38.94 -31.56 33.72
CA ASN A 795 39.29 -32.26 34.95
C ASN A 795 38.36 -31.90 36.14
N GLU A 796 37.19 -31.30 35.91
CA GLU A 796 36.23 -30.89 36.94
C GLU A 796 34.93 -31.71 36.83
N THR A 797 34.32 -32.08 37.95
CA THR A 797 32.98 -32.70 37.96
C THR A 797 31.89 -31.65 38.18
N ARG A 798 30.65 -31.94 37.76
CA ARG A 798 29.51 -31.04 37.96
C ARG A 798 29.34 -30.63 39.42
N ASP A 799 29.55 -31.55 40.35
CA ASP A 799 29.30 -31.33 41.77
C ASP A 799 30.37 -30.43 42.43
N THR A 800 31.55 -30.30 41.80
CA THR A 800 32.59 -29.31 42.20
C THR A 800 32.32 -27.90 41.65
N LEU A 801 31.30 -27.70 40.81
CA LEU A 801 30.95 -26.39 40.28
C LEU A 801 29.97 -25.65 41.17
N PRO A 802 30.14 -24.32 41.36
CA PRO A 802 29.16 -23.50 42.04
C PRO A 802 27.84 -23.47 41.27
N ASP A 803 26.74 -23.58 42.00
CA ASP A 803 25.40 -23.38 41.46
C ASP A 803 25.25 -21.97 40.89
N MET A 804 24.50 -21.85 39.80
CA MET A 804 24.06 -20.57 39.25
C MET A 804 23.21 -19.85 40.32
N PRO A 805 23.62 -18.67 40.83
CA PRO A 805 22.94 -18.01 41.94
C PRO A 805 21.59 -17.39 41.54
N ASN A 806 21.47 -17.02 40.27
CA ASN A 806 20.44 -16.12 39.73
C ASN A 806 19.39 -16.88 38.90
N VAL A 807 18.60 -16.13 38.12
CA VAL A 807 17.58 -16.68 37.19
C VAL A 807 18.24 -17.23 35.92
N LEU A 808 17.69 -18.34 35.40
CA LEU A 808 17.83 -18.75 34.00
C LEU A 808 16.50 -18.57 33.25
N LEU A 809 16.57 -17.87 32.12
CA LEU A 809 15.48 -17.76 31.16
C LEU A 809 15.73 -18.66 29.96
N GLN A 810 14.73 -19.44 29.55
CA GLN A 810 14.70 -20.03 28.21
C GLN A 810 13.83 -19.16 27.30
N ILE A 811 14.44 -18.57 26.27
CA ILE A 811 13.80 -17.62 25.35
C ILE A 811 13.49 -18.33 24.03
N CYS A 812 12.21 -18.41 23.65
CA CYS A 812 11.73 -19.18 22.50
C CYS A 812 10.67 -18.40 21.70
N PRO A 813 10.37 -18.77 20.43
CA PRO A 813 9.33 -18.11 19.63
C PRO A 813 7.93 -18.10 20.24
N GLU A 814 7.59 -19.07 21.09
CA GLU A 814 6.22 -19.31 21.58
C GLU A 814 6.06 -19.41 23.10
N THR A 815 7.00 -20.04 23.81
CA THR A 815 6.72 -20.51 25.17
C THR A 815 6.90 -19.43 26.23
N GLU A 816 5.82 -19.09 26.93
CA GLU A 816 5.83 -18.23 28.12
C GLU A 816 5.44 -19.00 29.40
N GLY A 817 6.18 -18.78 30.47
CA GLY A 817 5.78 -19.17 31.82
C GLY A 817 6.12 -20.59 32.30
N ALA A 818 5.54 -20.95 33.45
CA ALA A 818 5.77 -22.21 34.13
C ALA A 818 5.10 -23.40 33.44
N GLN A 819 5.80 -24.02 32.48
CA GLN A 819 5.58 -25.44 32.20
C GLN A 819 6.25 -26.25 33.34
N PRO A 820 5.50 -27.03 34.14
CA PRO A 820 6.06 -27.70 35.31
C PRO A 820 7.05 -28.82 34.90
N PHE A 821 8.13 -28.94 35.66
CA PHE A 821 8.97 -30.14 35.66
C PHE A 821 8.47 -31.15 36.69
N GLU A 822 8.87 -32.41 36.53
CA GLU A 822 8.53 -33.49 37.46
C GLU A 822 8.99 -33.17 38.89
N ALA A 823 8.13 -33.42 39.87
CA ALA A 823 8.40 -33.17 41.28
C ALA A 823 9.62 -33.97 41.75
N GLY A 824 10.45 -33.35 42.60
CA GLY A 824 11.72 -33.93 43.05
C GLY A 824 12.91 -33.66 42.12
N THR A 825 12.70 -33.16 40.89
CA THR A 825 13.81 -32.71 40.05
C THR A 825 14.43 -31.39 40.57
N SER A 826 15.73 -31.22 40.35
CA SER A 826 16.46 -29.97 40.63
C SER A 826 15.81 -28.76 39.94
N TRP A 827 15.28 -28.95 38.74
CA TRP A 827 14.63 -27.90 37.96
C TRP A 827 13.23 -27.56 38.46
N ALA A 828 12.44 -28.52 38.96
CA ALA A 828 11.20 -28.21 39.67
C ALA A 828 11.46 -27.39 40.94
N LYS A 829 12.54 -27.67 41.67
CA LYS A 829 12.97 -26.82 42.80
C LYS A 829 13.36 -25.42 42.35
N ARG A 830 14.22 -25.26 41.34
CA ARG A 830 14.59 -23.91 40.81
C ARG A 830 13.37 -23.14 40.29
N GLN A 831 12.37 -23.84 39.74
CA GLN A 831 11.11 -23.24 39.30
C GLN A 831 10.29 -22.73 40.50
N GLY A 832 10.11 -23.53 41.55
CA GLY A 832 9.46 -23.09 42.80
C GLY A 832 10.21 -21.98 43.56
N GLU A 833 11.53 -21.86 43.37
CA GLU A 833 12.35 -20.75 43.88
C GLU A 833 12.37 -19.50 42.97
N TYR A 834 11.55 -19.45 41.91
CA TYR A 834 11.53 -18.37 40.90
C TYR A 834 12.89 -18.11 40.22
N ARG A 835 13.75 -19.14 40.16
CA ARG A 835 15.09 -19.14 39.54
C ARG A 835 15.12 -19.74 38.13
N TYR A 836 13.96 -20.04 37.57
CA TYR A 836 13.79 -20.55 36.20
C TYR A 836 12.45 -20.11 35.60
N SER A 837 12.44 -19.71 34.32
CA SER A 837 11.21 -19.53 33.54
C SER A 837 11.43 -19.72 32.02
N LEU A 838 10.32 -19.93 31.29
CA LEU A 838 10.23 -19.77 29.84
C LEU A 838 9.74 -18.34 29.50
N MET A 839 10.24 -17.76 28.42
CA MET A 839 9.99 -16.40 27.96
C MET A 839 9.72 -16.42 26.45
N SER A 840 8.57 -15.87 26.03
CA SER A 840 8.14 -15.88 24.64
C SER A 840 8.60 -14.63 23.89
N CYS A 841 9.26 -14.79 22.75
CA CYS A 841 9.58 -13.66 21.87
C CYS A 841 8.32 -12.99 21.30
N LYS A 842 7.14 -13.64 21.37
CA LYS A 842 5.85 -13.09 20.92
C LYS A 842 5.48 -11.78 21.61
N SER A 843 5.98 -11.51 22.83
CA SER A 843 5.72 -10.26 23.55
C SER A 843 6.66 -9.12 23.17
N ILE A 844 7.79 -9.42 22.50
CA ILE A 844 8.80 -8.42 22.13
C ILE A 844 8.98 -8.22 20.63
N LEU A 845 8.93 -9.25 19.78
CA LEU A 845 9.20 -9.16 18.35
C LEU A 845 7.92 -8.86 17.54
N ALA A 846 7.90 -7.77 16.78
CA ALA A 846 6.76 -7.42 15.93
C ALA A 846 6.68 -8.36 14.72
N GLN A 847 7.75 -8.45 13.93
CA GLN A 847 7.82 -9.24 12.69
C GLN A 847 8.04 -10.75 12.91
N LEU A 848 7.78 -11.27 14.13
CA LEU A 848 8.04 -12.66 14.51
C LEU A 848 7.38 -13.66 13.57
N ASP A 849 6.14 -13.41 13.18
CA ASP A 849 5.35 -14.34 12.37
C ASP A 849 5.92 -14.47 10.94
N VAL A 850 6.58 -13.41 10.44
CA VAL A 850 7.32 -13.42 9.15
C VAL A 850 8.68 -14.10 9.30
N LEU A 851 9.33 -13.96 10.46
CA LEU A 851 10.62 -14.59 10.77
C LEU A 851 10.50 -16.11 10.99
N ARG A 852 9.34 -16.61 11.42
CA ARG A 852 9.04 -18.05 11.57
C ARG A 852 8.91 -18.81 10.25
N LEU A 853 8.70 -18.11 9.14
CA LEU A 853 8.60 -18.67 7.79
C LEU A 853 9.98 -18.93 7.16
N LEU A 854 11.03 -18.89 7.99
CA LEU A 854 12.45 -19.02 7.66
C LEU A 854 13.05 -20.13 8.55
#